data_AF-A0A838PH97-F1
#
_entry.id   AF-A0A838PH97-F1
#
_cell.length_a   1.000
_cell.length_b   1.000
_cell.length_c   1.000
_cell.angle_alpha   90.00
_cell.angle_beta   90.00
_cell.angle_gamma   90.00
#
_symmetry.space_group_name_H-M   'P 1'
#
loop_
_entity.id
_entity.type
_entity.pdbx_description
1 polymer ?
#
loop_
_entity_poly.entity_id
_entity_poly.type
_entity_poly.pdbx_seq_one_letter_code
_entity_poly.pdbx_strand_id
1 'polypeptide(L)'
;MTDSPEASELSEPRAVATGSLVKKEPEVPAHDPIVSRSTSGIMLLCALLLTASLVWALWDETFGQRPWKGTQQEFVTRYTRYLKSIKPQAGKTEAEVKESVEYQTLDAEAKAAQEQVRPETAEIDRKVAQIQKQLDAVTDPFQNQRGRLTVINYNVETAKGSAKEKYRKQAEEKRQEVVEVELPAPDGSGKTITQRMNYEQLEKFYNDLREEKARILGRKAELLKQPTELAKKRDDYLRHHMIGLGPGQIDGLIRKMDNFDYSILGHQISANESDIVDRCEVCHVGIREPLNIRPADLAPEGPGKKPDSLARAFVSHPNRELLQIHNPDRFGCSSCHWGNGRATTSDVKGHGRHKYWLWPLFERENIEAGCQQCHAKDRVTQGAETLNLGRDLFDQRGCVGCHRYEGFDRETDTLSGTRQSTTQLEDQIIGNEKQIRQDTEAANQAADDAEAQRLLAHAESLRVSNSLLAARIDQLSLQSKYLMQDQKKIGPNLKDIRLKLRKEWVPIWLKDPQGFRPGTKMPTFWRFGVDRDGDEQIRAISAYLWQESFSGKVQDQARGDAAQGKELFETRGCLGCHSIGDSESSIGGTFAANLQRVGEKSNFEYIVRWIHNPRERWAPYCPKEKRDLTADDYSKNNKPYVFDTELNSRCPNDGAELQVQNMTVMPNFRLTDRDARDIASYLFSLSSPPAYPDASFMDDPNLKEKGHGLIKQYGCASCHEIKGFEEEQRIGKELTVEGATPIERLDFALLTHDAEKGHDPLKLHGDHSEKPWYNHKGFFEHKLVEPSIYDQGKEKDPKDRLRMPKPYLTPEWRNALTTFLLGSVGTEGSNVPASLFYNPQDQRRQDVQNGWWVIKKYNCMGCHEIQVGQRSVLMDVPVYQTPEGKDLLPPRLTSEGARVDPTWLLRFLNDPSMSDQKGPAAEPATNTTSLSVGTPGGNRKAQANGGNAGIEPETQSSGGLKVQPGQDRNGVRSYLKARMPTFNFSSNELQTLVRFFMALSGQQEPYIKEPLQPLTEQEKLVARQMFTSGTPCLKCHITGEPTHDEKAIAPSFLLAGERLKPDWTFRWLLDPAQIDPGTAMPSGLFRKEGDRWVINLPNPPASANEYSQDHADLLVRYMLSLTPEEQRRLLATSPVQPAGSASSQTQGSLRRKSNENVTKKIRKNRRPPTIARTGGRANTRAPGM
;
A
#
# COMPACT_ATOMS: atom_id res chain seq x y z
N MET A 1 6.10 -53.34 4.51
CA MET A 1 5.57 -54.67 4.15
C MET A 1 4.77 -55.18 5.34
N THR A 2 3.60 -55.77 5.06
CA THR A 2 2.79 -56.65 5.95
C THR A 2 2.42 -56.12 7.34
N ASP A 3 1.27 -55.45 7.38
CA ASP A 3 0.05 -55.76 8.17
C ASP A 3 0.06 -56.49 9.53
N SER A 4 -0.91 -56.06 10.35
CA SER A 4 -1.53 -56.61 11.59
C SER A 4 -2.09 -58.06 11.44
N PRO A 5 -2.75 -58.74 12.44
CA PRO A 5 -3.49 -58.20 13.61
C PRO A 5 -3.63 -59.04 14.93
N GLU A 6 -4.29 -58.40 15.92
CA GLU A 6 -5.32 -58.85 16.92
C GLU A 6 -5.29 -60.17 17.77
N ALA A 7 -6.07 -60.10 18.87
CA ALA A 7 -6.67 -61.16 19.72
C ALA A 7 -5.77 -61.89 20.76
N SER A 8 -6.23 -62.28 21.98
CA SER A 8 -7.51 -62.05 22.70
C SER A 8 -7.42 -62.40 24.22
N GLU A 9 -8.07 -61.57 25.06
CA GLU A 9 -8.94 -61.88 26.23
C GLU A 9 -8.66 -62.95 27.34
N LEU A 10 -8.85 -62.48 28.60
CA LEU A 10 -9.60 -63.09 29.75
C LEU A 10 -9.08 -64.42 30.39
N SER A 11 -9.22 -64.72 31.69
CA SER A 11 -10.19 -64.28 32.72
C SER A 11 -9.72 -64.41 34.20
N GLU A 12 -10.50 -63.78 35.08
CA GLU A 12 -10.52 -63.75 36.57
C GLU A 12 -11.07 -65.05 37.25
N PRO A 13 -11.33 -65.17 38.60
CA PRO A 13 -10.83 -64.47 39.82
C PRO A 13 -10.64 -65.37 41.12
N ARG A 14 -10.41 -64.70 42.27
CA ARG A 14 -10.58 -65.08 43.72
C ARG A 14 -9.33 -65.59 44.47
N ALA A 15 -8.77 -64.89 45.49
CA ALA A 15 -9.29 -64.46 46.82
C ALA A 15 -9.27 -65.60 47.88
N VAL A 16 -8.91 -65.45 49.16
CA VAL A 16 -8.39 -64.35 50.03
C VAL A 16 -7.84 -65.01 51.32
N ALA A 17 -6.79 -64.49 51.99
CA ALA A 17 -6.59 -64.58 53.47
C ALA A 17 -5.36 -63.78 53.97
N THR A 18 -5.37 -63.40 55.25
CA THR A 18 -4.45 -62.43 55.90
C THR A 18 -3.67 -63.01 57.09
N GLY A 19 -2.45 -62.50 57.36
CA GLY A 19 -2.10 -62.07 58.74
C GLY A 19 -0.91 -62.71 59.51
N SER A 20 0.07 -61.84 59.85
CA SER A 20 0.66 -61.66 61.20
C SER A 20 1.73 -62.61 61.82
N LEU A 21 2.99 -62.16 61.75
CA LEU A 21 3.96 -61.91 62.87
C LEU A 21 4.09 -62.85 64.10
N VAL A 22 5.34 -63.26 64.43
CA VAL A 22 6.00 -63.15 65.78
C VAL A 22 7.55 -63.05 65.63
N LYS A 23 8.23 -62.30 66.52
CA LYS A 23 9.69 -62.04 66.58
C LYS A 23 10.55 -63.20 67.13
N LYS A 24 11.86 -63.20 66.76
CA LYS A 24 12.97 -63.57 67.67
C LYS A 24 14.30 -62.90 67.23
N GLU A 25 14.96 -62.18 68.15
CA GLU A 25 16.36 -61.71 68.08
C GLU A 25 17.26 -62.80 68.74
N PRO A 26 18.59 -62.95 68.44
CA PRO A 26 19.62 -61.92 68.72
C PRO A 26 20.91 -61.95 67.85
N GLU A 27 21.94 -61.25 68.36
CA GLU A 27 23.39 -61.26 68.06
C GLU A 27 23.96 -60.17 67.13
N VAL A 28 24.98 -59.48 67.67
CA VAL A 28 25.77 -58.41 67.03
C VAL A 28 27.19 -58.92 66.75
N PRO A 29 27.67 -58.88 65.50
CA PRO A 29 29.09 -58.99 65.19
C PRO A 29 29.71 -57.67 64.73
N ALA A 30 30.79 -57.29 65.42
CA ALA A 30 31.98 -56.55 64.99
C ALA A 30 31.96 -55.50 63.83
N HIS A 31 32.44 -54.30 64.18
CA HIS A 31 33.04 -53.27 63.29
C HIS A 31 32.22 -52.79 62.08
N ASP A 32 31.39 -51.79 62.33
CA ASP A 32 30.87 -50.89 61.29
C ASP A 32 31.97 -49.89 60.84
N PRO A 33 32.39 -49.88 59.56
CA PRO A 33 33.36 -48.90 59.03
C PRO A 33 32.83 -47.46 58.99
N ILE A 34 31.53 -47.23 59.15
CA ILE A 34 30.90 -45.90 59.16
C ILE A 34 31.21 -45.14 60.47
N VAL A 35 31.34 -45.85 61.60
CA VAL A 35 31.54 -45.22 62.92
C VAL A 35 33.03 -45.08 63.30
N SER A 36 33.92 -45.74 62.57
CA SER A 36 35.36 -45.84 62.89
C SER A 36 36.29 -44.94 62.06
N ARG A 37 35.75 -44.15 61.13
CA ARG A 37 36.50 -43.12 60.38
C ARG A 37 35.88 -41.75 60.52
N SER A 38 36.71 -40.75 60.82
CA SER A 38 36.27 -39.35 60.90
C SER A 38 35.79 -38.87 59.52
N THR A 39 34.47 -38.69 59.38
CA THR A 39 33.86 -38.03 58.23
C THR A 39 34.11 -36.53 58.20
N SER A 40 34.68 -35.94 59.26
CA SER A 40 34.93 -34.50 59.40
C SER A 40 35.78 -33.93 58.26
N GLY A 41 36.74 -34.69 57.73
CA GLY A 41 37.53 -34.27 56.55
C GLY A 41 36.70 -34.22 55.27
N ILE A 42 35.79 -35.17 55.07
CA ILE A 42 34.87 -35.20 53.91
C ILE A 42 33.82 -34.09 54.06
N MET A 43 33.26 -33.90 55.25
CA MET A 43 32.31 -32.84 55.54
C MET A 43 32.94 -31.45 55.38
N LEU A 44 34.19 -31.26 55.79
CA LEU A 44 34.95 -30.02 55.55
C LEU A 44 35.19 -29.79 54.06
N LEU A 45 35.58 -30.84 53.31
CA LEU A 45 35.75 -30.76 51.86
C LEU A 45 34.43 -30.38 51.16
N CYS A 46 33.32 -31.04 51.51
CA CYS A 46 31.99 -30.74 50.98
C CYS A 46 31.52 -29.33 51.37
N ALA A 47 31.76 -28.89 52.60
CA ALA A 47 31.42 -27.54 53.05
C ALA A 47 32.23 -26.47 52.30
N LEU A 48 33.54 -26.69 52.11
CA LEU A 48 34.40 -25.81 51.31
C LEU A 48 33.98 -25.79 49.82
N LEU A 49 33.61 -26.95 49.24
CA LEU A 49 33.09 -27.02 47.87
C LEU A 49 31.74 -26.33 47.73
N LEU A 50 30.85 -26.44 48.71
CA LEU A 50 29.56 -25.71 48.74
C LEU A 50 29.74 -24.21 48.96
N THR A 51 30.70 -23.79 49.79
CA THR A 51 31.04 -22.37 49.95
C THR A 51 31.68 -21.83 48.67
N ALA A 52 32.59 -22.57 48.04
CA ALA A 52 33.19 -22.20 46.77
C ALA A 52 32.15 -22.13 45.64
N SER A 53 31.21 -23.07 45.57
CA SER A 53 30.14 -23.04 44.56
C SER A 53 29.13 -21.92 44.82
N LEU A 54 28.83 -21.58 46.09
CA LEU A 54 28.02 -20.43 46.45
C LEU A 54 28.72 -19.11 46.09
N VAL A 55 30.00 -18.96 46.42
CA VAL A 55 30.80 -17.78 46.03
C VAL A 55 30.90 -17.66 44.51
N TRP A 56 31.10 -18.78 43.80
CA TRP A 56 31.08 -18.81 42.34
C TRP A 56 29.72 -18.44 41.76
N ALA A 57 28.63 -18.97 42.31
CA ALA A 57 27.27 -18.66 41.87
C ALA A 57 26.91 -17.18 42.12
N LEU A 58 27.32 -16.61 43.26
CA LEU A 58 27.13 -15.19 43.55
C LEU A 58 28.01 -14.30 42.65
N TRP A 59 29.24 -14.71 42.32
CA TRP A 59 30.07 -14.04 41.33
C TRP A 59 29.40 -14.07 39.96
N ASP A 60 29.02 -15.25 39.46
CA ASP A 60 28.40 -15.44 38.16
C ASP A 60 27.06 -14.67 38.05
N GLU A 61 26.21 -14.71 39.07
CA GLU A 61 24.98 -13.91 39.14
C GLU A 61 25.24 -12.39 39.11
N THR A 62 26.35 -11.93 39.69
CA THR A 62 26.66 -10.49 39.78
C THR A 62 27.35 -9.96 38.53
N PHE A 63 28.24 -10.75 37.91
CA PHE A 63 29.14 -10.30 36.83
C PHE A 63 29.02 -11.11 35.52
N GLY A 64 28.64 -12.39 35.58
CA GLY A 64 28.52 -13.27 34.40
C GLY A 64 27.15 -13.18 33.72
N GLN A 65 26.07 -13.34 34.49
CA GLN A 65 24.69 -13.36 33.98
C GLN A 65 24.10 -11.98 33.70
N ARG A 66 24.78 -10.90 34.12
CA ARG A 66 24.31 -9.50 34.00
C ARG A 66 25.20 -8.59 33.12
N PRO A 67 25.60 -9.02 31.89
CA PRO A 67 26.60 -8.31 31.08
C PRO A 67 26.13 -6.92 30.64
N TRP A 68 24.82 -6.68 30.55
CA TRP A 68 24.24 -5.39 30.18
C TRP A 68 24.66 -4.23 31.09
N LYS A 69 25.00 -4.50 32.36
CA LYS A 69 25.48 -3.46 33.28
C LYS A 69 26.79 -2.83 32.79
N GLY A 70 27.70 -3.62 32.22
CA GLY A 70 28.93 -3.11 31.61
C GLY A 70 28.63 -2.26 30.38
N THR A 71 27.69 -2.71 29.54
CA THR A 71 27.19 -1.94 28.38
C THR A 71 26.63 -0.57 28.80
N GLN A 72 25.82 -0.53 29.87
CA GLN A 72 25.27 0.72 30.42
C GLN A 72 26.36 1.64 30.99
N GLN A 73 27.37 1.10 31.69
CA GLN A 73 28.50 1.87 32.22
C GLN A 73 29.36 2.49 31.10
N GLU A 74 29.61 1.74 30.02
CA GLU A 74 30.27 2.25 28.82
C GLU A 74 29.48 3.38 28.16
N PHE A 75 28.15 3.25 28.04
CA PHE A 75 27.29 4.31 27.53
C PHE A 75 27.37 5.58 28.39
N VAL A 76 27.15 5.46 29.70
CA VAL A 76 27.21 6.59 30.65
C VAL A 76 28.55 7.32 30.53
N THR A 77 29.65 6.58 30.46
CA THR A 77 31.01 7.12 30.31
C THR A 77 31.20 7.87 28.98
N ARG A 78 30.83 7.24 27.86
CA ARG A 78 31.01 7.80 26.50
C ARG A 78 30.07 8.98 26.23
N TYR A 79 28.81 8.86 26.64
CA TYR A 79 27.79 9.90 26.42
C TYR A 79 28.05 11.12 27.31
N THR A 80 28.46 10.94 28.57
CA THR A 80 28.90 12.06 29.42
C THR A 80 30.11 12.79 28.82
N ARG A 81 31.05 12.06 28.20
CA ARG A 81 32.19 12.64 27.47
C ARG A 81 31.72 13.44 26.25
N TYR A 82 30.78 12.90 25.48
CA TYR A 82 30.19 13.59 24.33
C TYR A 82 29.43 14.86 24.75
N LEU A 83 28.54 14.79 25.74
CA LEU A 83 27.80 15.92 26.31
C LEU A 83 28.75 17.05 26.76
N LYS A 84 29.84 16.69 27.48
CA LYS A 84 30.88 17.64 27.89
C LYS A 84 31.63 18.27 26.71
N SER A 85 31.76 17.56 25.58
CA SER A 85 32.41 18.09 24.37
C SER A 85 31.56 19.09 23.58
N ILE A 86 30.23 18.92 23.58
CA ILE A 86 29.29 19.82 22.86
C ILE A 86 28.83 21.01 23.72
N LYS A 87 28.86 20.90 25.05
CA LYS A 87 28.48 21.97 25.99
C LYS A 87 29.07 23.36 25.66
N PRO A 88 30.35 23.52 25.28
CA PRO A 88 30.92 24.84 24.97
C PRO A 88 30.34 25.51 23.72
N GLN A 89 29.69 24.75 22.83
CA GLN A 89 29.15 25.23 21.55
C GLN A 89 27.66 25.60 21.65
N ALA A 90 26.94 25.03 22.63
CA ALA A 90 25.50 25.20 22.84
C ALA A 90 25.04 26.61 23.22
N GLY A 91 25.93 27.47 23.73
CA GLY A 91 25.55 28.75 24.34
C GLY A 91 25.31 29.92 23.38
N LYS A 92 25.64 29.79 22.08
CA LYS A 92 25.66 30.95 21.17
C LYS A 92 24.33 31.27 20.48
N THR A 93 23.44 30.29 20.30
CA THR A 93 22.19 30.46 19.53
C THR A 93 20.94 30.58 20.40
N GLU A 94 20.89 29.93 21.56
CA GLU A 94 19.72 29.99 22.46
C GLU A 94 19.49 31.41 23.02
N ALA A 95 20.57 32.13 23.36
CA ALA A 95 20.47 33.49 23.88
C ALA A 95 19.89 34.46 22.84
N GLU A 96 20.40 34.41 21.60
CA GLU A 96 19.95 35.24 20.47
C GLU A 96 18.46 35.02 20.15
N VAL A 97 18.00 33.76 20.17
CA VAL A 97 16.57 33.43 19.94
C VAL A 97 15.69 33.88 21.12
N LYS A 98 16.18 33.81 22.35
CA LYS A 98 15.43 34.27 23.55
C LYS A 98 15.36 35.80 23.70
N GLU A 99 16.26 36.52 23.03
CA GLU A 99 16.21 37.98 22.89
C GLU A 99 15.24 38.43 21.77
N SER A 100 14.68 37.50 20.97
CA SER A 100 13.67 37.86 19.96
C SER A 100 12.36 38.33 20.60
N VAL A 101 11.78 39.39 20.04
CA VAL A 101 10.52 39.99 20.50
C VAL A 101 9.37 38.98 20.49
N GLU A 102 9.34 38.10 19.49
CA GLU A 102 8.32 37.06 19.33
C GLU A 102 8.46 35.96 20.39
N TYR A 103 9.69 35.53 20.70
CA TYR A 103 9.91 34.58 21.80
C TYR A 103 9.50 35.18 23.15
N GLN A 104 9.87 36.43 23.43
CA GLN A 104 9.49 37.10 24.68
C GLN A 104 7.97 37.27 24.80
N THR A 105 7.27 37.52 23.70
CA THR A 105 5.81 37.60 23.67
C THR A 105 5.19 36.24 23.99
N LEU A 106 5.61 35.17 23.29
CA LEU A 106 5.13 33.81 23.52
C LEU A 106 5.44 33.28 24.93
N ASP A 107 6.60 33.63 25.50
CA ASP A 107 6.98 33.24 26.86
C ASP A 107 6.22 34.04 27.92
N ALA A 108 5.93 35.32 27.69
CA ALA A 108 5.05 36.11 28.55
C ALA A 108 3.61 35.56 28.57
N GLU A 109 3.05 35.24 27.40
CA GLU A 109 1.72 34.62 27.28
C GLU A 109 1.65 33.26 27.96
N ALA A 110 2.64 32.38 27.71
CA ALA A 110 2.70 31.06 28.33
C ALA A 110 2.84 31.15 29.86
N LYS A 111 3.67 32.07 30.38
CA LYS A 111 3.82 32.30 31.83
C LYS A 111 2.54 32.86 32.46
N ALA A 112 1.88 33.82 31.81
CA ALA A 112 0.64 34.40 32.31
C ALA A 112 -0.48 33.34 32.42
N ALA A 113 -0.67 32.53 31.36
CA ALA A 113 -1.64 31.45 31.35
C ALA A 113 -1.34 30.37 32.41
N GLN A 114 -0.06 30.00 32.57
CA GLN A 114 0.36 29.03 33.58
C GLN A 114 0.15 29.54 35.02
N GLU A 115 0.45 30.82 35.29
CA GLU A 115 0.27 31.43 36.61
C GLU A 115 -1.21 31.55 36.99
N GLN A 116 -2.07 31.86 36.01
CA GLN A 116 -3.53 31.97 36.19
C GLN A 116 -4.16 30.67 36.71
N VAL A 117 -3.71 29.50 36.22
CA VAL A 117 -4.22 28.18 36.65
C VAL A 117 -3.43 27.56 37.81
N ARG A 118 -2.34 28.19 38.26
CA ARG A 118 -1.45 27.66 39.32
C ARG A 118 -2.17 27.38 40.65
N PRO A 119 -3.11 28.20 41.15
CA PRO A 119 -3.79 27.94 42.42
C PRO A 119 -4.66 26.66 42.36
N GLU A 120 -5.48 26.51 41.32
CA GLU A 120 -6.37 25.35 41.14
C GLU A 120 -5.57 24.07 40.88
N THR A 121 -4.54 24.13 40.04
CA THR A 121 -3.67 22.97 39.76
C THR A 121 -2.89 22.52 41.00
N ALA A 122 -2.44 23.44 41.85
CA ALA A 122 -1.80 23.11 43.13
C ALA A 122 -2.77 22.60 44.21
N GLU A 123 -4.07 22.89 44.11
CA GLU A 123 -5.10 22.23 44.93
C GLU A 123 -5.37 20.80 44.43
N ILE A 124 -5.50 20.64 43.11
CA ILE A 124 -5.65 19.32 42.46
C ILE A 124 -4.47 18.41 42.80
N ASP A 125 -3.23 18.89 42.72
CA ASP A 125 -2.05 18.08 43.00
C ASP A 125 -1.97 17.63 44.47
N ARG A 126 -2.45 18.44 45.42
CA ARG A 126 -2.60 18.02 46.83
C ARG A 126 -3.64 16.90 46.98
N LYS A 127 -4.78 16.99 46.28
CA LYS A 127 -5.82 15.95 46.28
C LYS A 127 -5.34 14.65 45.60
N VAL A 128 -4.67 14.75 44.46
CA VAL A 128 -4.09 13.59 43.74
C VAL A 128 -3.01 12.92 44.58
N ALA A 129 -2.14 13.68 45.26
CA ALA A 129 -1.14 13.11 46.16
C ALA A 129 -1.76 12.39 47.37
N GLN A 130 -2.90 12.88 47.88
CA GLN A 130 -3.64 12.22 48.95
C GLN A 130 -4.29 10.91 48.48
N ILE A 131 -4.97 10.92 47.33
CA ILE A 131 -5.56 9.72 46.72
C ILE A 131 -4.48 8.70 46.34
N GLN A 132 -3.30 9.16 45.88
CA GLN A 132 -2.18 8.27 45.57
C GLN A 132 -1.72 7.51 46.82
N LYS A 133 -1.54 8.19 47.96
CA LYS A 133 -1.17 7.53 49.23
C LYS A 133 -2.22 6.51 49.69
N GLN A 134 -3.50 6.73 49.38
CA GLN A 134 -4.57 5.76 49.66
C GLN A 134 -4.50 4.56 48.69
N LEU A 135 -4.24 4.80 47.40
CA LEU A 135 -4.02 3.74 46.40
C LEU A 135 -2.79 2.90 46.76
N ASP A 136 -1.67 3.51 47.14
CA ASP A 136 -0.43 2.81 47.51
C ASP A 136 -0.69 1.85 48.69
N ALA A 137 -1.40 2.31 49.73
CA ALA A 137 -1.77 1.50 50.89
C ALA A 137 -2.73 0.33 50.57
N VAL A 138 -3.61 0.48 49.56
CA VAL A 138 -4.59 -0.55 49.15
C VAL A 138 -4.02 -1.52 48.12
N THR A 139 -3.05 -1.08 47.30
CA THR A 139 -2.55 -1.84 46.15
C THR A 139 -1.97 -3.18 46.57
N ASP A 140 -1.08 -3.22 47.56
CA ASP A 140 -0.45 -4.47 47.98
C ASP A 140 -1.46 -5.46 48.61
N PRO A 141 -2.36 -5.08 49.54
CA PRO A 141 -3.46 -5.93 49.99
C PRO A 141 -4.33 -6.47 48.85
N PHE A 142 -4.73 -5.61 47.91
CA PHE A 142 -5.60 -5.98 46.79
C PHE A 142 -4.92 -6.94 45.82
N GLN A 143 -3.69 -6.65 45.38
CA GLN A 143 -2.94 -7.49 44.44
C GLN A 143 -2.61 -8.85 45.06
N ASN A 144 -2.28 -8.91 46.36
CA ASN A 144 -2.04 -10.18 47.05
C ASN A 144 -3.31 -11.06 47.12
N GLN A 145 -4.48 -10.49 47.40
CA GLN A 145 -5.73 -11.26 47.39
C GLN A 145 -6.17 -11.65 45.98
N ARG A 146 -6.07 -10.73 45.01
CA ARG A 146 -6.35 -11.01 43.60
C ARG A 146 -5.48 -12.14 43.07
N GLY A 147 -4.16 -12.11 43.31
CA GLY A 147 -3.24 -13.17 42.87
C GLY A 147 -3.58 -14.54 43.46
N ARG A 148 -3.95 -14.60 44.74
CA ARG A 148 -4.44 -15.84 45.40
C ARG A 148 -5.73 -16.34 44.77
N LEU A 149 -6.71 -15.47 44.53
CA LEU A 149 -7.96 -15.82 43.87
C LEU A 149 -7.75 -16.26 42.42
N THR A 150 -6.81 -15.67 41.67
CA THR A 150 -6.46 -16.10 40.31
C THR A 150 -5.94 -17.55 40.30
N VAL A 151 -5.06 -17.93 41.23
CA VAL A 151 -4.57 -19.32 41.35
C VAL A 151 -5.71 -20.28 41.71
N ILE A 152 -6.61 -19.90 42.63
CA ILE A 152 -7.75 -20.75 43.00
C ILE A 152 -8.72 -20.90 41.81
N ASN A 153 -9.02 -19.83 41.08
CA ASN A 153 -9.90 -19.87 39.90
C ASN A 153 -9.31 -20.73 38.77
N TYR A 154 -8.01 -20.63 38.49
CA TYR A 154 -7.32 -21.54 37.55
C TYR A 154 -7.47 -23.01 37.96
N ASN A 155 -7.40 -23.32 39.26
CA ASN A 155 -7.66 -24.66 39.77
C ASN A 155 -9.15 -25.06 39.67
N VAL A 156 -10.10 -24.12 39.77
CA VAL A 156 -11.54 -24.38 39.47
C VAL A 156 -11.75 -24.69 37.99
N GLU A 157 -11.04 -24.02 37.09
CA GLU A 157 -11.16 -24.23 35.64
C GLU A 157 -10.58 -25.58 35.20
N THR A 158 -9.40 -25.93 35.72
CA THR A 158 -8.65 -27.14 35.32
C THR A 158 -9.09 -28.43 36.05
N ALA A 159 -9.67 -28.34 37.26
CA ALA A 159 -10.12 -29.51 38.01
C ALA A 159 -11.46 -30.11 37.53
N LYS A 160 -11.64 -31.42 37.75
CA LYS A 160 -12.87 -32.18 37.45
C LYS A 160 -13.46 -32.79 38.73
N GLY A 161 -14.78 -33.03 38.73
CA GLY A 161 -15.49 -33.69 39.82
C GLY A 161 -15.44 -32.94 41.17
N SER A 162 -15.39 -33.68 42.28
CA SER A 162 -15.42 -33.13 43.65
C SER A 162 -14.28 -32.15 43.97
N ALA A 163 -13.13 -32.25 43.29
CA ALA A 163 -12.04 -31.29 43.43
C ALA A 163 -12.44 -29.87 42.96
N LYS A 164 -13.27 -29.76 41.91
CA LYS A 164 -13.76 -28.47 41.39
C LYS A 164 -14.66 -27.77 42.43
N GLU A 165 -15.51 -28.52 43.10
CA GLU A 165 -16.41 -27.99 44.13
C GLU A 165 -15.64 -27.59 45.41
N LYS A 166 -14.59 -28.33 45.77
CA LYS A 166 -13.65 -27.93 46.82
C LYS A 166 -12.97 -26.59 46.49
N TYR A 167 -12.46 -26.41 45.27
CA TYR A 167 -11.81 -25.14 44.88
C TYR A 167 -12.80 -23.97 44.78
N ARG A 168 -14.06 -24.22 44.37
CA ARG A 168 -15.13 -23.20 44.43
C ARG A 168 -15.40 -22.74 45.85
N LYS A 169 -15.54 -23.68 46.80
CA LYS A 169 -15.73 -23.34 48.21
C LYS A 169 -14.53 -22.55 48.78
N GLN A 170 -13.31 -22.93 48.41
CA GLN A 170 -12.11 -22.18 48.78
C GLN A 170 -12.05 -20.78 48.15
N ALA A 171 -12.53 -20.59 46.92
CA ALA A 171 -12.63 -19.27 46.29
C ALA A 171 -13.61 -18.37 47.05
N GLU A 172 -14.76 -18.93 47.46
CA GLU A 172 -15.80 -18.21 48.22
C GLU A 172 -15.32 -17.85 49.63
N GLU A 173 -14.75 -18.82 50.36
CA GLU A 173 -14.10 -18.60 51.66
C GLU A 173 -13.00 -17.52 51.56
N LYS A 174 -12.28 -17.45 50.44
CA LYS A 174 -11.22 -16.44 50.22
C LYS A 174 -11.75 -15.06 49.81
N ARG A 175 -12.89 -14.96 49.12
CA ARG A 175 -13.57 -13.67 48.87
C ARG A 175 -14.08 -13.02 50.16
N GLN A 176 -14.54 -13.86 51.09
CA GLN A 176 -15.06 -13.43 52.40
C GLN A 176 -13.95 -13.18 53.44
N GLU A 177 -12.69 -13.53 53.16
CA GLU A 177 -11.56 -13.22 54.03
C GLU A 177 -11.35 -11.70 54.14
N VAL A 178 -11.38 -11.19 55.37
CA VAL A 178 -11.24 -9.76 55.66
C VAL A 178 -9.77 -9.43 55.92
N VAL A 179 -9.25 -8.44 55.20
CA VAL A 179 -7.88 -7.94 55.35
C VAL A 179 -7.90 -6.59 56.06
N GLU A 180 -6.90 -6.36 56.91
CA GLU A 180 -6.65 -5.05 57.53
C GLU A 180 -5.80 -4.18 56.61
N VAL A 181 -6.26 -2.97 56.32
CA VAL A 181 -5.58 -1.98 55.48
C VAL A 181 -5.34 -0.72 56.31
N GLU A 182 -4.09 -0.29 56.43
CA GLU A 182 -3.73 0.96 57.09
C GLU A 182 -3.83 2.14 56.11
N LEU A 183 -4.94 2.87 56.15
CA LEU A 183 -5.18 4.00 55.25
C LEU A 183 -4.71 5.32 55.88
N PRO A 184 -4.10 6.25 55.12
CA PRO A 184 -3.83 7.59 55.63
C PRO A 184 -5.14 8.36 55.88
N ALA A 185 -5.21 9.07 57.01
CA ALA A 185 -6.39 9.80 57.43
C ALA A 185 -6.81 10.91 56.42
N PRO A 186 -8.11 11.11 56.19
CA PRO A 186 -8.62 12.05 55.19
C PRO A 186 -8.39 13.53 55.53
N ASP A 187 -8.02 13.85 56.78
CA ASP A 187 -7.76 15.21 57.27
C ASP A 187 -6.33 15.72 57.00
N GLY A 188 -5.43 14.86 56.48
CA GLY A 188 -4.04 15.21 56.25
C GLY A 188 -3.16 15.26 57.51
N SER A 189 -3.66 14.80 58.67
CA SER A 189 -2.96 14.84 59.97
C SER A 189 -1.74 13.92 60.10
N GLY A 190 -1.44 13.12 59.08
CA GLY A 190 -0.34 12.14 59.08
C GLY A 190 -0.61 10.87 59.88
N LYS A 191 -1.82 10.71 60.45
CA LYS A 191 -2.26 9.50 61.16
C LYS A 191 -2.77 8.44 60.18
N THR A 192 -2.64 7.17 60.55
CA THR A 192 -3.27 6.04 59.84
C THR A 192 -4.59 5.62 60.51
N ILE A 193 -5.51 5.09 59.72
CA ILE A 193 -6.80 4.53 60.11
C ILE A 193 -6.83 3.10 59.57
N THR A 194 -6.85 2.10 60.45
CA THR A 194 -7.03 0.70 60.05
C THR A 194 -8.48 0.48 59.62
N GLN A 195 -8.69 0.08 58.37
CA GLN A 195 -9.99 -0.39 57.88
C GLN A 195 -9.93 -1.88 57.57
N ARG A 196 -11.06 -2.57 57.80
CA ARG A 196 -11.25 -4.00 57.56
C ARG A 196 -12.11 -4.17 56.32
N MET A 197 -11.56 -4.78 55.27
CA MET A 197 -12.23 -4.94 53.97
C MET A 197 -12.12 -6.38 53.45
N ASN A 198 -13.19 -6.92 52.89
CA ASN A 198 -13.15 -8.16 52.10
C ASN A 198 -12.71 -7.89 50.64
N TYR A 199 -12.64 -8.92 49.79
CA TYR A 199 -12.16 -8.76 48.41
C TYR A 199 -13.02 -7.78 47.58
N GLU A 200 -14.34 -7.85 47.66
CA GLU A 200 -15.25 -6.97 46.90
C GLU A 200 -15.17 -5.51 47.36
N GLN A 201 -14.99 -5.30 48.67
CA GLN A 201 -14.78 -3.98 49.26
C GLN A 201 -13.42 -3.40 48.86
N LEU A 202 -12.34 -4.21 48.84
CA LEU A 202 -11.02 -3.81 48.35
C LEU A 202 -11.07 -3.44 46.86
N GLU A 203 -11.70 -4.28 46.03
CA GLU A 203 -11.84 -4.06 44.60
C GLU A 203 -12.64 -2.78 44.32
N LYS A 204 -13.78 -2.60 44.98
CA LYS A 204 -14.59 -1.39 44.85
C LYS A 204 -13.81 -0.15 45.30
N PHE A 205 -13.18 -0.19 46.48
CA PHE A 205 -12.44 0.97 47.02
C PHE A 205 -11.23 1.34 46.15
N TYR A 206 -10.49 0.36 45.63
CA TYR A 206 -9.40 0.57 44.68
C TYR A 206 -9.91 1.20 43.37
N ASN A 207 -11.03 0.71 42.84
CA ASN A 207 -11.63 1.24 41.61
C ASN A 207 -12.20 2.65 41.80
N ASP A 208 -12.95 2.90 42.89
CA ASP A 208 -13.47 4.23 43.26
C ASP A 208 -12.33 5.26 43.35
N LEU A 209 -11.21 4.91 44.02
CA LEU A 209 -10.03 5.79 44.13
C LEU A 209 -9.34 6.02 42.78
N ARG A 210 -9.26 5.01 41.91
CA ARG A 210 -8.72 5.18 40.55
C ARG A 210 -9.60 6.07 39.69
N GLU A 211 -10.91 5.91 39.77
CA GLU A 211 -11.89 6.69 38.99
C GLU A 211 -11.91 8.14 39.47
N GLU A 212 -11.90 8.40 40.78
CA GLU A 212 -11.81 9.74 41.34
C GLU A 212 -10.48 10.42 40.99
N LYS A 213 -9.35 9.69 41.06
CA LYS A 213 -8.05 10.18 40.59
C LYS A 213 -8.10 10.54 39.10
N ALA A 214 -8.69 9.69 38.26
CA ALA A 214 -8.82 9.93 36.82
C ALA A 214 -9.70 11.16 36.51
N ARG A 215 -10.83 11.30 37.21
CA ARG A 215 -11.74 12.45 37.09
C ARG A 215 -11.06 13.77 37.47
N ILE A 216 -10.32 13.78 38.58
CA ILE A 216 -9.57 14.95 39.06
C ILE A 216 -8.41 15.29 38.08
N LEU A 217 -7.68 14.30 37.58
CA LEU A 217 -6.64 14.51 36.56
C LEU A 217 -7.23 14.99 35.22
N GLY A 218 -8.41 14.53 34.83
CA GLY A 218 -9.14 15.04 33.67
C GLY A 218 -9.48 16.53 33.80
N ARG A 219 -9.94 16.97 34.98
CA ARG A 219 -10.12 18.40 35.27
C ARG A 219 -8.80 19.18 35.20
N LYS A 220 -7.69 18.60 35.69
CA LYS A 220 -6.35 19.20 35.56
C LYS A 220 -5.94 19.37 34.09
N ALA A 221 -6.21 18.37 33.26
CA ALA A 221 -5.87 18.39 31.84
C ALA A 221 -6.64 19.48 31.07
N GLU A 222 -7.94 19.65 31.34
CA GLU A 222 -8.73 20.71 30.69
C GLU A 222 -8.28 22.11 31.15
N LEU A 223 -7.95 22.30 32.45
CA LEU A 223 -7.35 23.55 32.95
C LEU A 223 -5.98 23.85 32.32
N LEU A 224 -5.16 22.83 32.08
CA LEU A 224 -3.81 22.98 31.49
C LEU A 224 -3.81 23.08 29.96
N LYS A 225 -4.95 22.89 29.28
CA LYS A 225 -5.06 22.83 27.82
C LYS A 225 -4.54 24.10 27.12
N GLN A 226 -5.03 25.27 27.53
CA GLN A 226 -4.57 26.56 26.98
C GLN A 226 -3.12 26.89 27.38
N PRO A 227 -2.69 26.79 28.65
CA PRO A 227 -1.27 26.94 29.03
C PRO A 227 -0.32 26.02 28.25
N THR A 228 -0.74 24.76 28.02
CA THR A 228 0.07 23.76 27.31
C THR A 228 0.21 24.08 25.82
N GLU A 229 -0.86 24.53 25.15
CA GLU A 229 -0.77 24.97 23.75
C GLU A 229 0.05 26.25 23.58
N LEU A 230 0.00 27.19 24.54
CA LEU A 230 0.86 28.38 24.52
C LEU A 230 2.33 28.04 24.80
N ALA A 231 2.61 27.19 25.79
CA ALA A 231 3.96 26.68 26.06
C ALA A 231 4.51 25.89 24.86
N LYS A 232 3.69 25.08 24.20
CA LYS A 232 4.05 24.36 22.98
C LYS A 232 4.39 25.31 21.84
N LYS A 233 3.61 26.37 21.59
CA LYS A 233 3.96 27.40 20.58
C LYS A 233 5.31 28.06 20.86
N ARG A 234 5.58 28.43 22.11
CA ARG A 234 6.90 28.96 22.54
C ARG A 234 8.01 27.93 22.29
N ASP A 235 7.79 26.68 22.67
CA ASP A 235 8.79 25.61 22.60
C ASP A 235 9.01 25.06 21.18
N ASP A 236 8.01 25.18 20.31
CA ASP A 236 8.10 24.92 18.87
C ASP A 236 8.83 26.08 18.16
N TYR A 237 8.54 27.35 18.51
CA TYR A 237 9.33 28.50 18.02
C TYR A 237 10.80 28.36 18.41
N LEU A 238 11.10 28.02 19.67
CA LEU A 238 12.47 27.78 20.12
C LEU A 238 13.11 26.58 19.40
N ARG A 239 12.38 25.47 19.17
CA ARG A 239 12.89 24.31 18.43
C ARG A 239 13.18 24.60 16.96
N HIS A 240 12.35 25.38 16.29
CA HIS A 240 12.55 25.70 14.87
C HIS A 240 13.68 26.72 14.64
N HIS A 241 14.04 27.51 15.66
CA HIS A 241 15.12 28.51 15.56
C HIS A 241 16.43 28.10 16.28
N MET A 242 16.47 26.99 17.02
CA MET A 242 17.70 26.47 17.63
C MET A 242 18.34 25.32 16.85
N ILE A 243 19.67 25.40 16.68
CA ILE A 243 20.51 24.28 16.23
C ILE A 243 21.08 23.57 17.47
N GLY A 244 20.33 22.64 18.06
CA GLY A 244 20.79 21.76 19.15
C GLY A 244 20.13 22.00 20.52
N LEU A 245 20.74 21.42 21.56
CA LEU A 245 20.31 21.60 22.97
C LEU A 245 21.08 22.73 23.64
N GLY A 246 20.39 23.47 24.51
CA GLY A 246 20.97 24.54 25.33
C GLY A 246 21.91 24.04 26.44
N PRO A 247 22.81 24.89 26.99
CA PRO A 247 23.78 24.48 28.02
C PRO A 247 23.12 23.89 29.27
N GLY A 248 21.98 24.46 29.70
CA GLY A 248 21.22 23.97 30.86
C GLY A 248 20.53 22.62 30.62
N GLN A 249 20.13 22.33 29.37
CA GLN A 249 19.58 21.03 28.97
C GLN A 249 20.69 19.97 28.94
N ILE A 250 21.88 20.31 28.43
CA ILE A 250 23.05 19.43 28.46
C ILE A 250 23.47 19.13 29.90
N ASP A 251 23.45 20.11 30.81
CA ASP A 251 23.69 19.86 32.24
C ASP A 251 22.59 19.01 32.89
N GLY A 252 21.35 19.08 32.40
CA GLY A 252 20.28 18.14 32.77
C GLY A 252 20.59 16.71 32.35
N LEU A 253 21.09 16.50 31.13
CA LEU A 253 21.50 15.17 30.65
C LEU A 253 22.74 14.63 31.37
N ILE A 254 23.71 15.48 31.71
CA ILE A 254 24.85 15.07 32.55
C ILE A 254 24.36 14.61 33.92
N ARG A 255 23.45 15.36 34.58
CA ARG A 255 22.84 14.92 35.85
C ARG A 255 22.02 13.62 35.73
N LYS A 256 21.38 13.37 34.58
CA LYS A 256 20.72 12.08 34.28
C LYS A 256 21.73 10.94 34.22
N MET A 257 22.92 11.18 33.66
CA MET A 257 24.00 10.19 33.60
C MET A 257 24.67 9.97 34.96
N ASP A 258 24.83 11.01 35.78
CA ASP A 258 25.35 10.89 37.15
C ASP A 258 24.41 10.06 38.06
N ASN A 259 23.10 10.08 37.79
CA ASN A 259 22.06 9.33 38.52
C ASN A 259 21.44 8.20 37.67
N PHE A 260 22.22 7.59 36.78
CA PHE A 260 21.72 6.57 35.85
C PHE A 260 21.27 5.30 36.59
N ASP A 261 20.06 4.81 36.29
CA ASP A 261 19.58 3.54 36.82
C ASP A 261 20.20 2.35 36.06
N TYR A 262 20.94 1.49 36.76
CA TYR A 262 21.52 0.25 36.23
C TYR A 262 20.63 -0.99 36.47
N SER A 263 19.39 -0.79 36.92
CA SER A 263 18.39 -1.86 37.02
C SER A 263 17.90 -2.28 35.63
N ILE A 264 17.36 -3.49 35.55
CA ILE A 264 16.69 -3.95 34.32
C ILE A 264 15.32 -3.29 34.15
N LEU A 265 14.68 -2.87 35.25
CA LEU A 265 13.32 -2.32 35.25
C LEU A 265 13.28 -0.89 34.73
N GLY A 266 14.31 -0.08 34.99
CA GLY A 266 14.42 1.29 34.47
C GLY A 266 14.54 1.41 32.94
N HIS A 267 14.83 0.31 32.26
CA HIS A 267 14.97 0.23 30.79
C HIS A 267 14.17 -0.93 30.18
N GLN A 268 13.19 -1.46 30.91
CA GLN A 268 12.27 -2.49 30.41
C GLN A 268 10.96 -1.84 29.97
N ILE A 269 10.61 -2.01 28.71
CA ILE A 269 9.27 -1.73 28.18
C ILE A 269 8.33 -2.84 28.67
N SER A 270 7.15 -2.48 29.18
CA SER A 270 6.14 -3.42 29.66
C SER A 270 4.74 -2.92 29.34
N ALA A 271 4.26 -3.26 28.14
CA ALA A 271 2.90 -2.98 27.72
C ALA A 271 1.99 -4.12 28.20
N ASN A 272 1.63 -4.08 29.49
CA ASN A 272 0.85 -5.13 30.17
C ASN A 272 -0.50 -5.44 29.49
N GLU A 273 -1.12 -4.45 28.84
CA GLU A 273 -2.36 -4.61 28.07
C GLU A 273 -2.19 -5.42 26.77
N SER A 274 -0.94 -5.73 26.38
CA SER A 274 -0.59 -6.47 25.16
C SER A 274 0.38 -7.64 25.40
N ASP A 275 0.72 -7.95 26.66
CA ASP A 275 1.75 -8.93 27.10
C ASP A 275 3.15 -8.74 26.45
N ILE A 276 3.44 -7.51 25.98
CA ILE A 276 4.74 -7.16 25.41
C ILE A 276 5.69 -6.79 26.55
N VAL A 277 6.78 -7.56 26.66
CA VAL A 277 7.92 -7.25 27.54
C VAL A 277 9.16 -7.20 26.68
N ASP A 278 9.76 -6.01 26.57
CA ASP A 278 10.91 -5.74 25.72
C ASP A 278 12.01 -5.04 26.53
N ARG A 279 13.26 -5.41 26.28
CA ARG A 279 14.48 -5.03 27.00
C ARG A 279 15.59 -4.62 26.04
N CYS A 280 15.28 -4.34 24.78
CA CYS A 280 16.27 -3.84 23.83
C CYS A 280 16.93 -2.55 24.32
N GLU A 281 16.16 -1.64 24.94
CA GLU A 281 16.67 -0.40 25.53
C GLU A 281 17.68 -0.62 26.68
N VAL A 282 17.71 -1.80 27.33
CA VAL A 282 18.71 -2.16 28.37
C VAL A 282 20.15 -2.13 27.80
N CYS A 283 20.32 -2.44 26.51
CA CYS A 283 21.61 -2.34 25.79
C CYS A 283 21.65 -1.17 24.80
N HIS A 284 20.51 -0.83 24.17
CA HIS A 284 20.37 0.27 23.21
C HIS A 284 19.94 1.59 23.87
N VAL A 285 20.51 1.89 25.04
CA VAL A 285 20.18 3.02 25.93
C VAL A 285 20.22 4.42 25.27
N GLY A 286 20.90 4.58 24.12
CA GLY A 286 20.94 5.84 23.37
C GLY A 286 19.77 6.06 22.39
N ILE A 287 18.93 5.04 22.15
CA ILE A 287 17.99 5.00 21.02
C ILE A 287 16.92 6.11 21.05
N ARG A 288 16.51 6.54 22.26
CA ARG A 288 15.50 7.58 22.53
C ARG A 288 16.06 8.88 23.11
N GLU A 289 17.38 9.03 23.19
CA GLU A 289 17.99 10.27 23.68
C GLU A 289 17.59 11.48 22.80
N PRO A 290 17.50 12.70 23.37
CA PRO A 290 17.00 13.87 22.66
C PRO A 290 17.97 14.36 21.57
N LEU A 291 19.27 14.11 21.73
CA LEU A 291 20.31 14.38 20.73
C LEU A 291 20.28 13.33 19.61
N ASN A 292 20.74 13.69 18.41
CA ASN A 292 20.96 12.74 17.32
C ASN A 292 22.39 12.17 17.41
N ILE A 293 22.53 11.04 18.09
CA ILE A 293 23.80 10.38 18.40
C ILE A 293 24.21 9.47 17.25
N ARG A 294 25.41 9.71 16.69
CA ARG A 294 26.03 8.89 15.63
C ARG A 294 27.12 7.98 16.22
N PRO A 295 27.53 6.89 15.53
CA PRO A 295 28.56 6.00 16.06
C PRO A 295 29.88 6.70 16.38
N ALA A 296 30.28 7.70 15.59
CA ALA A 296 31.52 8.44 15.80
C ALA A 296 31.48 9.30 17.08
N ASP A 297 30.30 9.69 17.57
CA ASP A 297 30.14 10.53 18.76
C ASP A 297 30.46 9.76 20.05
N LEU A 298 30.20 8.45 20.04
CA LEU A 298 30.41 7.52 21.17
C LEU A 298 31.53 6.50 20.91
N ALA A 299 32.46 6.82 20.01
CA ALA A 299 33.67 6.02 19.80
C ALA A 299 34.50 5.92 21.10
N PRO A 300 35.19 4.77 21.34
CA PRO A 300 35.88 4.51 22.60
C PRO A 300 36.98 5.55 22.91
N GLU A 301 37.68 6.04 21.89
CA GLU A 301 38.70 7.09 21.96
C GLU A 301 38.12 8.52 22.08
N GLY A 302 36.80 8.69 22.04
CA GLY A 302 36.09 9.96 22.12
C GLY A 302 35.43 10.42 20.80
N PRO A 303 34.67 11.52 20.83
CA PRO A 303 33.87 11.99 19.70
C PRO A 303 34.71 12.24 18.43
N GLY A 304 34.17 11.84 17.28
CA GLY A 304 34.82 11.97 15.97
C GLY A 304 35.90 10.92 15.67
N LYS A 305 36.07 9.90 16.52
CA LYS A 305 37.04 8.80 16.34
C LYS A 305 36.39 7.55 15.71
N LYS A 306 37.19 6.51 15.50
CA LYS A 306 36.73 5.25 14.85
C LYS A 306 35.76 4.49 15.78
N PRO A 307 34.52 4.20 15.34
CA PRO A 307 33.53 3.52 16.19
C PRO A 307 33.76 2.00 16.29
N ASP A 308 33.58 1.47 17.50
CA ASP A 308 33.51 0.03 17.80
C ASP A 308 32.07 -0.50 17.63
N SER A 309 31.78 -1.72 18.11
CA SER A 309 30.45 -2.32 18.10
C SER A 309 29.49 -1.63 19.08
N LEU A 310 29.95 -1.33 20.31
CA LEU A 310 29.16 -0.65 21.33
C LEU A 310 28.72 0.75 20.90
N ALA A 311 29.62 1.53 20.28
CA ALA A 311 29.29 2.84 19.72
C ALA A 311 28.17 2.79 18.66
N ARG A 312 27.99 1.65 17.96
CA ARG A 312 26.89 1.44 17.02
C ARG A 312 25.58 1.01 17.70
N ALA A 313 25.65 0.42 18.89
CA ALA A 313 24.48 0.07 19.69
C ALA A 313 23.88 1.29 20.42
N PHE A 314 24.72 2.27 20.76
CA PHE A 314 24.36 3.48 21.52
C PHE A 314 23.84 4.66 20.68
N VAL A 315 23.56 4.45 19.39
CA VAL A 315 23.04 5.51 18.50
C VAL A 315 21.57 5.81 18.75
N SER A 316 21.12 6.98 18.31
CA SER A 316 19.70 7.32 18.24
C SER A 316 18.99 6.52 17.14
N HIS A 317 17.67 6.36 17.25
CA HIS A 317 16.89 5.68 16.21
C HIS A 317 17.04 6.39 14.86
N PRO A 318 17.35 5.69 13.75
CA PRO A 318 17.56 6.32 12.44
C PRO A 318 16.36 7.12 11.92
N ASN A 319 15.14 6.69 12.28
CA ASN A 319 13.90 7.38 11.94
C ASN A 319 13.14 7.77 13.21
N ARG A 320 13.42 8.96 13.76
CA ARG A 320 12.80 9.42 15.02
C ARG A 320 11.33 9.81 14.86
N GLU A 321 10.89 10.11 13.64
CA GLU A 321 9.48 10.41 13.33
C GLU A 321 8.63 9.13 13.39
N LEU A 322 9.16 8.00 12.94
CA LEU A 322 8.51 6.69 13.07
C LEU A 322 8.21 6.35 14.54
N LEU A 323 9.07 6.73 15.49
CA LEU A 323 8.83 6.50 16.93
C LEU A 323 7.75 7.42 17.53
N GLN A 324 7.37 8.51 16.86
CA GLN A 324 6.26 9.36 17.29
C GLN A 324 4.90 8.75 16.94
N ILE A 325 4.83 8.02 15.81
CA ILE A 325 3.62 7.28 15.40
C ILE A 325 3.58 5.85 15.96
N HIS A 326 4.74 5.23 16.19
CA HIS A 326 4.91 3.91 16.84
C HIS A 326 5.73 4.05 18.12
N ASN A 327 5.09 4.45 19.22
CA ASN A 327 5.78 4.61 20.52
C ASN A 327 6.27 3.23 21.06
N PRO A 328 7.59 3.03 21.28
CA PRO A 328 8.13 1.81 21.88
C PRO A 328 7.47 1.43 23.21
N ASP A 329 7.01 2.39 24.03
CA ASP A 329 6.34 2.09 25.31
C ASP A 329 5.05 1.26 25.15
N ARG A 330 4.44 1.28 23.95
CA ARG A 330 3.25 0.50 23.59
C ARG A 330 3.58 -0.72 22.72
N PHE A 331 4.51 -0.57 21.78
CA PHE A 331 4.79 -1.60 20.77
C PHE A 331 6.00 -2.49 21.09
N GLY A 332 6.93 -2.08 21.96
CA GLY A 332 8.24 -2.71 22.06
C GLY A 332 9.14 -2.44 20.84
N CYS A 333 10.36 -2.99 20.85
CA CYS A 333 11.31 -2.87 19.73
C CYS A 333 11.26 -4.11 18.83
N SER A 334 11.15 -5.29 19.45
CA SER A 334 11.09 -6.58 18.76
C SER A 334 9.87 -6.72 17.86
N SER A 335 8.82 -5.93 18.04
CA SER A 335 7.64 -5.93 17.16
C SER A 335 7.89 -5.32 15.78
N CYS A 336 8.87 -4.42 15.67
CA CYS A 336 9.34 -3.92 14.37
C CYS A 336 10.55 -4.73 13.87
N HIS A 337 11.44 -5.17 14.75
CA HIS A 337 12.72 -5.78 14.36
C HIS A 337 12.79 -7.31 14.45
N TRP A 338 11.76 -7.98 14.94
CA TRP A 338 11.77 -9.39 15.36
C TRP A 338 12.76 -9.67 16.52
N GLY A 339 13.17 -10.93 16.72
CA GLY A 339 14.08 -11.31 17.80
C GLY A 339 13.38 -11.59 19.13
N ASN A 340 14.13 -11.54 20.25
CA ASN A 340 13.61 -11.86 21.58
C ASN A 340 13.79 -10.68 22.53
N GLY A 341 12.79 -9.80 22.58
CA GLY A 341 12.79 -8.63 23.47
C GLY A 341 13.00 -8.96 24.95
N ARG A 342 12.74 -10.19 25.42
CA ARG A 342 12.90 -10.55 26.85
C ARG A 342 14.36 -10.90 27.24
N ALA A 343 15.27 -11.09 26.28
CA ALA A 343 16.60 -11.64 26.52
C ALA A 343 17.73 -10.58 26.60
N THR A 344 18.50 -10.61 27.70
CA THR A 344 19.58 -9.64 27.98
C THR A 344 20.95 -10.29 28.25
N THR A 345 21.06 -11.62 28.20
CA THR A 345 22.27 -12.36 28.64
C THR A 345 23.39 -12.45 27.61
N SER A 346 23.15 -12.09 26.34
CA SER A 346 24.17 -11.81 25.32
C SER A 346 23.54 -11.11 24.13
N ASP A 347 24.35 -10.58 23.21
CA ASP A 347 23.90 -10.04 21.92
C ASP A 347 23.34 -11.14 21.00
N VAL A 348 23.96 -12.34 20.99
CA VAL A 348 23.46 -13.51 20.24
C VAL A 348 22.07 -13.91 20.73
N LYS A 349 21.84 -13.86 22.05
CA LYS A 349 20.52 -14.13 22.63
C LYS A 349 19.58 -12.95 22.39
N GLY A 350 19.89 -11.70 22.73
CA GLY A 350 18.99 -10.55 22.51
C GLY A 350 18.48 -10.44 21.06
N HIS A 351 19.36 -10.59 20.07
CA HIS A 351 19.01 -10.57 18.65
C HIS A 351 18.42 -11.88 18.11
N GLY A 352 18.16 -12.88 18.96
CA GLY A 352 17.54 -14.15 18.58
C GLY A 352 18.37 -15.06 17.68
N ARG A 353 19.68 -14.80 17.50
CA ARG A 353 20.59 -15.56 16.62
C ARG A 353 21.10 -16.88 17.23
N HIS A 354 20.37 -17.41 18.21
CA HIS A 354 20.71 -18.65 18.88
C HIS A 354 20.09 -19.84 18.12
N LYS A 355 20.89 -20.85 17.78
CA LYS A 355 20.49 -21.99 16.92
C LYS A 355 19.24 -22.79 17.33
N TYR A 356 18.76 -22.63 18.56
CA TYR A 356 17.55 -23.29 19.07
C TYR A 356 16.34 -22.35 19.19
N TRP A 357 16.42 -21.15 18.61
CA TRP A 357 15.34 -20.19 18.61
C TRP A 357 14.85 -19.98 17.18
N LEU A 358 13.53 -19.97 17.04
CA LEU A 358 12.85 -19.98 15.74
C LEU A 358 12.83 -18.60 15.06
N TRP A 359 13.15 -17.54 15.80
CA TRP A 359 12.78 -16.16 15.47
C TRP A 359 13.95 -15.17 15.67
N PRO A 360 14.97 -15.17 14.78
CA PRO A 360 16.09 -14.23 14.82
C PRO A 360 15.68 -12.84 14.32
N LEU A 361 16.23 -11.77 14.92
CA LEU A 361 16.07 -10.38 14.47
C LEU A 361 16.25 -10.26 12.95
N PHE A 362 15.35 -9.54 12.27
CA PHE A 362 15.45 -9.31 10.83
C PHE A 362 16.81 -8.70 10.48
N GLU A 363 17.38 -9.11 9.34
CA GLU A 363 18.59 -8.46 8.82
C GLU A 363 18.27 -7.00 8.45
N ARG A 364 19.30 -6.15 8.40
CA ARG A 364 19.14 -4.69 8.35
C ARG A 364 18.30 -4.24 7.15
N GLU A 365 18.49 -4.93 6.04
CA GLU A 365 17.83 -4.79 4.74
C GLU A 365 16.38 -5.34 4.71
N ASN A 366 15.95 -6.07 5.75
CA ASN A 366 14.61 -6.66 5.87
C ASN A 366 13.82 -6.17 7.10
N ILE A 367 14.30 -5.16 7.84
CA ILE A 367 13.60 -4.64 9.05
C ILE A 367 12.14 -4.26 8.76
N GLU A 368 11.83 -3.74 7.57
CA GLU A 368 10.47 -3.38 7.17
C GLU A 368 9.49 -4.58 7.09
N ALA A 369 9.98 -5.83 7.19
CA ALA A 369 9.14 -7.00 7.38
C ALA A 369 8.26 -6.90 8.64
N GLY A 370 8.70 -6.18 9.68
CA GLY A 370 7.88 -5.86 10.85
C GLY A 370 6.65 -5.01 10.50
N CYS A 371 6.77 -4.08 9.56
CA CYS A 371 5.65 -3.24 9.12
C CYS A 371 4.54 -4.08 8.47
N GLN A 372 4.91 -5.11 7.68
CA GLN A 372 3.97 -5.98 6.99
C GLN A 372 3.04 -6.74 7.96
N GLN A 373 3.48 -7.05 9.18
CA GLN A 373 2.68 -7.81 10.16
C GLN A 373 1.40 -7.05 10.55
N CYS A 374 1.53 -5.76 10.88
CA CYS A 374 0.40 -4.91 11.25
C CYS A 374 -0.28 -4.23 10.05
N HIS A 375 0.47 -3.96 8.97
CA HIS A 375 -0.02 -3.23 7.79
C HIS A 375 -0.31 -4.13 6.58
N ALA A 376 -0.55 -5.44 6.77
CA ALA A 376 -0.75 -6.41 5.67
C ALA A 376 -1.83 -6.00 4.64
N LYS A 377 -2.85 -5.24 5.07
CA LYS A 377 -3.95 -4.74 4.23
C LYS A 377 -3.62 -3.48 3.42
N ASP A 378 -2.56 -2.76 3.80
CA ASP A 378 -2.12 -1.57 3.08
C ASP A 378 -1.46 -1.96 1.76
N ARG A 379 -1.85 -1.29 0.67
CA ARG A 379 -1.10 -1.40 -0.59
C ARG A 379 0.19 -0.58 -0.60
N VAL A 380 0.20 0.51 0.17
CA VAL A 380 1.30 1.47 0.35
C VAL A 380 1.36 1.87 1.83
N THR A 381 2.47 1.59 2.49
CA THR A 381 2.74 1.98 3.89
C THR A 381 3.85 3.04 3.90
N GLN A 382 3.59 4.21 4.47
CA GLN A 382 4.53 5.34 4.42
C GLN A 382 5.77 5.07 5.29
N GLY A 383 6.98 5.34 4.77
CA GLY A 383 8.25 5.06 5.47
C GLY A 383 8.65 3.57 5.47
N ALA A 384 8.10 2.79 4.55
CA ALA A 384 8.40 1.38 4.32
C ALA A 384 8.59 1.11 2.82
N GLU A 385 9.55 1.81 2.20
CA GLU A 385 9.80 1.81 0.77
C GLU A 385 10.25 0.44 0.23
N THR A 386 11.05 -0.32 0.99
CA THR A 386 11.50 -1.67 0.63
C THR A 386 10.32 -2.65 0.62
N LEU A 387 9.43 -2.57 1.62
CA LEU A 387 8.22 -3.36 1.69
C LEU A 387 7.23 -3.00 0.57
N ASN A 388 7.05 -1.71 0.29
CA ASN A 388 6.20 -1.25 -0.81
C ASN A 388 6.71 -1.75 -2.17
N LEU A 389 8.03 -1.73 -2.37
CA LEU A 389 8.67 -2.34 -3.54
C LEU A 389 8.43 -3.86 -3.58
N GLY A 390 8.52 -4.55 -2.44
CA GLY A 390 8.20 -5.99 -2.35
C GLY A 390 6.78 -6.31 -2.78
N ARG A 391 5.80 -5.55 -2.27
CA ARG A 391 4.38 -5.63 -2.66
C ARG A 391 4.16 -5.31 -4.14
N ASP A 392 4.82 -4.28 -4.66
CA ASP A 392 4.78 -3.93 -6.08
C ASP A 392 5.36 -5.04 -6.96
N LEU A 393 6.46 -5.68 -6.55
CA LEU A 393 7.09 -6.77 -7.29
C LEU A 393 6.27 -8.07 -7.23
N PHE A 394 5.61 -8.36 -6.11
CA PHE A 394 4.80 -9.58 -5.97
C PHE A 394 3.66 -9.62 -7.00
N ASP A 395 3.04 -8.46 -7.25
CA ASP A 395 2.09 -8.24 -8.33
C ASP A 395 2.81 -8.18 -9.71
N GLN A 396 3.70 -7.20 -9.90
CA GLN A 396 4.27 -6.91 -11.23
C GLN A 396 5.19 -8.00 -11.81
N ARG A 397 5.77 -8.88 -10.99
CA ARG A 397 6.60 -10.02 -11.43
C ARG A 397 5.82 -11.32 -11.54
N GLY A 398 4.50 -11.28 -11.32
CA GLY A 398 3.60 -12.40 -11.59
C GLY A 398 3.45 -13.41 -10.47
N CYS A 399 3.93 -13.12 -9.25
CA CYS A 399 3.79 -14.05 -8.13
C CYS A 399 2.31 -14.29 -7.79
N VAL A 400 1.48 -13.24 -7.79
CA VAL A 400 0.01 -13.33 -7.65
C VAL A 400 -0.67 -14.20 -8.72
N GLY A 401 -0.03 -14.40 -9.88
CA GLY A 401 -0.57 -15.25 -10.93
C GLY A 401 -0.59 -16.73 -10.53
N CYS A 402 0.42 -17.20 -9.81
CA CYS A 402 0.51 -18.59 -9.35
C CYS A 402 0.13 -18.75 -7.87
N HIS A 403 0.43 -17.76 -7.02
CA HIS A 403 0.23 -17.83 -5.58
C HIS A 403 -1.02 -17.03 -5.17
N ARG A 404 -1.76 -17.54 -4.18
CA ARG A 404 -2.82 -16.77 -3.50
C ARG A 404 -2.20 -15.95 -2.35
N TYR A 405 -2.69 -14.73 -2.15
CA TYR A 405 -2.28 -13.85 -1.04
C TYR A 405 -3.43 -12.92 -0.63
N GLU A 406 -3.80 -12.93 0.66
CA GLU A 406 -4.88 -12.09 1.19
C GLU A 406 -4.63 -10.60 0.95
N GLY A 407 -5.61 -9.92 0.34
CA GLY A 407 -5.51 -8.49 0.00
C GLY A 407 -5.08 -8.22 -1.44
N PHE A 408 -4.31 -9.09 -2.09
CA PHE A 408 -4.08 -9.01 -3.56
C PHE A 408 -5.22 -9.63 -4.36
N ASP A 409 -6.03 -10.49 -3.74
CA ASP A 409 -7.04 -11.31 -4.42
C ASP A 409 -8.49 -10.80 -4.26
N ARG A 410 -8.64 -9.54 -3.83
CA ARG A 410 -9.91 -8.93 -3.39
C ARG A 410 -11.06 -9.11 -4.38
N GLU A 411 -10.85 -8.79 -5.65
CA GLU A 411 -11.90 -8.94 -6.68
C GLU A 411 -12.24 -10.40 -6.94
N THR A 412 -11.26 -11.31 -6.86
CA THR A 412 -11.45 -12.75 -7.11
C THR A 412 -12.20 -13.42 -5.96
N ASP A 413 -11.84 -13.09 -4.72
CA ASP A 413 -12.49 -13.59 -3.51
C ASP A 413 -13.93 -13.04 -3.42
N THR A 414 -14.11 -11.73 -3.68
CA THR A 414 -15.46 -11.10 -3.71
C THR A 414 -16.34 -11.70 -4.80
N LEU A 415 -15.79 -11.94 -6.00
CA LEU A 415 -16.52 -12.58 -7.10
C LEU A 415 -16.92 -14.01 -6.76
N SER A 416 -16.05 -14.76 -6.08
CA SER A 416 -16.33 -16.13 -5.65
C SER A 416 -17.47 -16.17 -4.63
N GLY A 417 -17.45 -15.26 -3.64
CA GLY A 417 -18.55 -15.09 -2.69
C GLY A 417 -19.86 -14.63 -3.35
N THR A 418 -19.78 -13.70 -4.31
CA THR A 418 -20.93 -13.22 -5.10
C THR A 418 -21.58 -14.37 -5.87
N ARG A 419 -20.79 -15.20 -6.57
CA ARG A 419 -21.26 -16.39 -7.28
C ARG A 419 -21.91 -17.41 -6.35
N GLN A 420 -21.29 -17.68 -5.19
CA GLN A 420 -21.86 -18.59 -4.19
C GLN A 420 -23.21 -18.07 -3.66
N SER A 421 -23.34 -16.77 -3.39
CA SER A 421 -24.62 -16.16 -3.01
C SER A 421 -25.66 -16.26 -4.12
N THR A 422 -25.29 -16.04 -5.40
CA THR A 422 -26.21 -16.24 -6.53
C THR A 422 -26.76 -17.67 -6.57
N THR A 423 -25.90 -18.69 -6.53
CA THR A 423 -26.33 -20.09 -6.55
C THR A 423 -27.24 -20.44 -5.37
N GLN A 424 -26.94 -19.94 -4.16
CA GLN A 424 -27.82 -20.14 -2.99
C GLN A 424 -29.22 -19.54 -3.17
N LEU A 425 -29.33 -18.37 -3.82
CA LEU A 425 -30.62 -17.74 -4.12
C LEU A 425 -31.37 -18.47 -5.26
N GLU A 426 -30.65 -18.97 -6.26
CA GLU A 426 -31.22 -19.81 -7.34
C GLU A 426 -31.78 -21.12 -6.77
N ASP A 427 -31.03 -21.81 -5.92
CA ASP A 427 -31.49 -23.03 -5.21
C ASP A 427 -32.73 -22.75 -4.34
N GLN A 428 -32.78 -21.58 -3.68
CA GLN A 428 -33.94 -21.16 -2.90
C GLN A 428 -35.17 -20.90 -3.79
N ILE A 429 -35.01 -20.28 -4.96
CA ILE A 429 -36.10 -20.09 -5.94
C ILE A 429 -36.64 -21.45 -6.41
N ILE A 430 -35.76 -22.40 -6.75
CA ILE A 430 -36.14 -23.75 -7.17
C ILE A 430 -36.90 -24.50 -6.05
N GLY A 431 -36.45 -24.35 -4.80
CA GLY A 431 -37.15 -24.87 -3.62
C GLY A 431 -38.55 -24.28 -3.44
N ASN A 432 -38.65 -22.95 -3.52
CA ASN A 432 -39.92 -22.23 -3.44
C ASN A 432 -40.87 -22.62 -4.57
N GLU A 433 -40.39 -22.78 -5.81
CA GLU A 433 -41.21 -23.23 -6.95
C GLU A 433 -41.76 -24.65 -6.76
N LYS A 434 -40.95 -25.55 -6.16
CA LYS A 434 -41.41 -26.89 -5.79
C LYS A 434 -42.52 -26.81 -4.75
N GLN A 435 -42.35 -25.99 -3.71
CA GLN A 435 -43.37 -25.80 -2.67
C GLN A 435 -44.65 -25.15 -3.25
N ILE A 436 -44.53 -24.13 -4.11
CA ILE A 436 -45.66 -23.51 -4.83
C ILE A 436 -46.48 -24.56 -5.59
N ARG A 437 -45.83 -25.50 -6.28
CA ARG A 437 -46.53 -26.60 -6.97
C ARG A 437 -47.24 -27.52 -5.98
N GLN A 438 -46.57 -27.92 -4.90
CA GLN A 438 -47.14 -28.78 -3.86
C GLN A 438 -48.32 -28.12 -3.14
N ASP A 439 -48.23 -26.84 -2.80
CA ASP A 439 -49.32 -26.08 -2.16
C ASP A 439 -50.50 -25.88 -3.10
N THR A 440 -50.25 -25.61 -4.39
CA THR A 440 -51.32 -25.49 -5.40
C THR A 440 -52.02 -26.83 -5.62
N GLU A 441 -51.27 -27.94 -5.67
CA GLU A 441 -51.82 -29.28 -5.81
C GLU A 441 -52.60 -29.72 -4.55
N ALA A 442 -52.08 -29.44 -3.35
CA ALA A 442 -52.75 -29.71 -2.09
C ALA A 442 -54.01 -28.85 -1.93
N ALA A 443 -53.99 -27.58 -2.34
CA ALA A 443 -55.18 -26.71 -2.33
C ALA A 443 -56.30 -27.25 -3.24
N ASN A 444 -55.95 -27.82 -4.39
CA ASN A 444 -56.91 -28.48 -5.29
C ASN A 444 -57.47 -29.80 -4.72
N GLN A 445 -56.87 -30.36 -3.67
CA GLN A 445 -57.26 -31.60 -3.00
C GLN A 445 -57.81 -31.38 -1.58
N ALA A 446 -57.85 -30.13 -1.10
CA ALA A 446 -58.27 -29.79 0.26
C ALA A 446 -59.76 -30.09 0.48
N ALA A 447 -60.09 -30.55 1.69
CA ALA A 447 -61.46 -30.90 2.06
C ALA A 447 -62.30 -29.70 2.53
N ASP A 448 -61.65 -28.56 2.83
CA ASP A 448 -62.30 -27.31 3.21
C ASP A 448 -61.68 -26.07 2.53
N ASP A 449 -62.51 -25.05 2.34
CA ASP A 449 -62.14 -23.81 1.64
C ASP A 449 -61.09 -22.98 2.39
N ALA A 450 -61.00 -23.11 3.72
CA ALA A 450 -60.07 -22.32 4.54
C ALA A 450 -58.64 -22.85 4.43
N GLU A 451 -58.47 -24.18 4.38
CA GLU A 451 -57.20 -24.84 4.07
C GLU A 451 -56.75 -24.54 2.64
N ALA A 452 -57.67 -24.62 1.66
CA ALA A 452 -57.38 -24.25 0.27
C ALA A 452 -56.89 -22.80 0.15
N GLN A 453 -57.58 -21.85 0.78
CA GLN A 453 -57.18 -20.44 0.80
C GLN A 453 -55.83 -20.24 1.50
N ARG A 454 -55.55 -20.94 2.61
CA ARG A 454 -54.26 -20.84 3.33
C ARG A 454 -53.09 -21.31 2.46
N LEU A 455 -53.27 -22.42 1.74
CA LEU A 455 -52.25 -22.99 0.83
C LEU A 455 -52.01 -22.09 -0.38
N LEU A 456 -53.07 -21.54 -0.99
CA LEU A 456 -52.93 -20.58 -2.10
C LEU A 456 -52.26 -19.27 -1.66
N ALA A 457 -52.60 -18.74 -0.48
CA ALA A 457 -51.94 -17.55 0.08
C ALA A 457 -50.45 -17.80 0.38
N HIS A 458 -50.09 -19.00 0.85
CA HIS A 458 -48.69 -19.40 1.01
C HIS A 458 -47.96 -19.44 -0.35
N ALA A 459 -48.55 -20.09 -1.36
CA ALA A 459 -48.01 -20.12 -2.71
C ALA A 459 -47.84 -18.71 -3.32
N GLU A 460 -48.77 -17.78 -3.09
CA GLU A 460 -48.63 -16.38 -3.50
C GLU A 460 -47.50 -15.65 -2.77
N SER A 461 -47.36 -15.85 -1.44
CA SER A 461 -46.24 -15.29 -0.68
C SER A 461 -44.88 -15.77 -1.20
N LEU A 462 -44.78 -17.05 -1.61
CA LEU A 462 -43.58 -17.62 -2.20
C LEU A 462 -43.28 -17.04 -3.60
N ARG A 463 -44.31 -16.73 -4.40
CA ARG A 463 -44.14 -16.02 -5.69
C ARG A 463 -43.59 -14.61 -5.49
N VAL A 464 -44.10 -13.87 -4.49
CA VAL A 464 -43.57 -12.54 -4.14
C VAL A 464 -42.12 -12.65 -3.64
N SER A 465 -41.82 -13.64 -2.81
CA SER A 465 -40.45 -13.95 -2.37
C SER A 465 -39.52 -14.20 -3.55
N ASN A 466 -39.91 -15.06 -4.50
CA ASN A 466 -39.12 -15.33 -5.71
C ASN A 466 -38.84 -14.07 -6.55
N SER A 467 -39.79 -13.13 -6.63
CA SER A 467 -39.57 -11.83 -7.31
C SER A 467 -38.47 -10.99 -6.63
N LEU A 468 -38.46 -10.94 -5.29
CA LEU A 468 -37.42 -10.24 -4.53
C LEU A 468 -36.05 -10.95 -4.63
N LEU A 469 -36.03 -12.29 -4.60
CA LEU A 469 -34.82 -13.08 -4.79
C LEU A 469 -34.24 -12.87 -6.21
N ALA A 470 -35.09 -12.82 -7.24
CA ALA A 470 -34.67 -12.54 -8.62
C ALA A 470 -34.06 -11.14 -8.77
N ALA A 471 -34.68 -10.10 -8.19
CA ALA A 471 -34.11 -8.76 -8.19
C ALA A 471 -32.74 -8.69 -7.48
N ARG A 472 -32.55 -9.50 -6.42
CA ARG A 472 -31.24 -9.63 -5.75
C ARG A 472 -30.21 -10.36 -6.61
N ILE A 473 -30.61 -11.37 -7.38
CA ILE A 473 -29.74 -12.05 -8.35
C ILE A 473 -29.29 -11.09 -9.45
N ASP A 474 -30.17 -10.26 -10.00
CA ASP A 474 -29.80 -9.21 -10.98
C ASP A 474 -28.77 -8.23 -10.40
N GLN A 475 -28.92 -7.81 -9.13
CA GLN A 475 -27.93 -6.97 -8.45
C GLN A 475 -26.56 -7.66 -8.33
N LEU A 476 -26.52 -8.94 -7.94
CA LEU A 476 -25.29 -9.74 -7.82
C LEU A 476 -24.67 -10.04 -9.19
N SER A 477 -25.47 -10.15 -10.24
CA SER A 477 -25.04 -10.30 -11.64
C SER A 477 -24.31 -9.03 -12.12
N LEU A 478 -24.89 -7.86 -11.86
CA LEU A 478 -24.25 -6.57 -12.16
C LEU A 478 -22.96 -6.36 -11.34
N GLN A 479 -22.95 -6.75 -10.07
CA GLN A 479 -21.73 -6.74 -9.25
C GLN A 479 -20.65 -7.68 -9.83
N SER A 480 -21.04 -8.89 -10.27
CA SER A 480 -20.13 -9.86 -10.90
C SER A 480 -19.52 -9.33 -12.20
N LYS A 481 -20.29 -8.59 -13.02
CA LYS A 481 -19.80 -7.92 -14.23
C LYS A 481 -18.67 -6.94 -13.91
N TYR A 482 -18.87 -6.05 -12.94
CA TYR A 482 -17.84 -5.09 -12.55
C TYR A 482 -16.62 -5.77 -11.91
N LEU A 483 -16.82 -6.76 -11.04
CA LEU A 483 -15.70 -7.53 -10.45
C LEU A 483 -14.87 -8.28 -11.52
N MET A 484 -15.50 -8.81 -12.57
CA MET A 484 -14.80 -9.43 -13.70
C MET A 484 -14.03 -8.42 -14.56
N GLN A 485 -14.61 -7.23 -14.80
CA GLN A 485 -13.94 -6.11 -15.46
C GLN A 485 -12.73 -5.61 -14.65
N ASP A 486 -12.88 -5.55 -13.32
CA ASP A 486 -11.85 -5.13 -12.38
C ASP A 486 -10.74 -6.19 -12.25
N GLN A 487 -11.06 -7.49 -12.35
CA GLN A 487 -10.07 -8.57 -12.29
C GLN A 487 -9.05 -8.46 -13.44
N LYS A 488 -7.79 -8.14 -13.10
CA LYS A 488 -6.66 -8.13 -14.04
C LYS A 488 -5.83 -9.40 -13.85
N LYS A 489 -5.47 -10.05 -14.95
CA LYS A 489 -4.43 -11.09 -14.94
C LYS A 489 -3.10 -10.46 -15.37
N ILE A 490 -1.98 -11.01 -14.90
CA ILE A 490 -0.64 -10.44 -15.12
C ILE A 490 -0.18 -10.56 -16.58
N GLY A 491 -0.55 -11.66 -17.22
CA GLY A 491 -0.33 -11.92 -18.62
C GLY A 491 -1.43 -11.31 -19.51
N PRO A 492 -1.11 -10.90 -20.74
CA PRO A 492 -2.10 -10.46 -21.71
C PRO A 492 -3.12 -11.57 -22.02
N ASN A 493 -4.32 -11.16 -22.43
CA ASN A 493 -5.27 -12.03 -23.13
C ASN A 493 -4.59 -12.67 -24.36
N LEU A 494 -4.77 -14.00 -24.48
CA LEU A 494 -4.18 -14.85 -25.51
C LEU A 494 -5.21 -15.37 -26.53
N LYS A 495 -6.51 -15.08 -26.36
CA LYS A 495 -7.57 -15.40 -27.34
C LYS A 495 -7.33 -14.73 -28.70
N ASP A 496 -6.66 -13.58 -28.70
CA ASP A 496 -6.27 -12.80 -29.89
C ASP A 496 -4.90 -13.23 -30.52
N ILE A 497 -4.23 -14.30 -30.05
CA ILE A 497 -2.83 -14.63 -30.46
C ILE A 497 -2.61 -14.60 -31.97
N ARG A 498 -3.45 -15.30 -32.74
CA ARG A 498 -3.33 -15.43 -34.20
C ARG A 498 -3.52 -14.13 -34.96
N LEU A 499 -4.25 -13.18 -34.37
CA LEU A 499 -4.42 -11.82 -34.91
C LEU A 499 -3.18 -10.95 -34.59
N LYS A 500 -2.61 -11.14 -33.40
CA LYS A 500 -1.64 -10.24 -32.77
C LYS A 500 -0.18 -10.52 -33.07
N LEU A 501 0.17 -11.80 -33.21
CA LEU A 501 1.55 -12.29 -33.25
C LEU A 501 1.88 -12.96 -34.57
N ARG A 502 3.16 -12.94 -34.92
CA ARG A 502 3.71 -13.85 -35.93
C ARG A 502 3.70 -15.27 -35.38
N LYS A 503 3.30 -16.24 -36.20
CA LYS A 503 3.13 -17.64 -35.81
C LYS A 503 4.44 -18.21 -35.26
N GLU A 504 5.53 -17.90 -35.93
CA GLU A 504 6.87 -18.42 -35.73
C GLU A 504 7.53 -17.84 -34.46
N TRP A 505 7.04 -16.71 -33.95
CA TRP A 505 7.57 -16.08 -32.74
C TRP A 505 7.09 -16.76 -31.44
N VAL A 506 5.91 -17.39 -31.44
CA VAL A 506 5.31 -18.02 -30.25
C VAL A 506 6.25 -19.03 -29.56
N PRO A 507 6.85 -20.03 -30.26
CA PRO A 507 7.79 -20.96 -29.63
C PRO A 507 9.10 -20.29 -29.16
N ILE A 508 9.56 -19.23 -29.84
CA ILE A 508 10.76 -18.47 -29.44
C ILE A 508 10.52 -17.78 -28.10
N TRP A 509 9.35 -17.16 -27.91
CA TRP A 509 8.97 -16.53 -26.66
C TRP A 509 8.84 -17.51 -25.50
N LEU A 510 8.25 -18.69 -25.72
CA LEU A 510 8.10 -19.71 -24.69
C LEU A 510 9.45 -20.31 -24.24
N LYS A 511 10.43 -20.38 -25.15
CA LYS A 511 11.76 -20.92 -24.88
C LYS A 511 12.60 -20.04 -23.96
N ASP A 512 12.69 -18.74 -24.25
CA ASP A 512 13.37 -17.77 -23.38
C ASP A 512 12.75 -16.36 -23.46
N PRO A 513 11.77 -16.05 -22.59
CA PRO A 513 11.19 -14.71 -22.51
C PRO A 513 12.21 -13.63 -22.16
N GLN A 514 13.20 -13.96 -21.32
CA GLN A 514 14.16 -13.01 -20.77
C GLN A 514 15.29 -12.70 -21.76
N GLY A 515 15.73 -13.68 -22.54
CA GLY A 515 16.64 -13.47 -23.68
C GLY A 515 16.03 -12.62 -24.80
N PHE A 516 14.71 -12.70 -25.02
CA PHE A 516 14.04 -11.77 -25.95
C PHE A 516 13.89 -10.36 -25.33
N ARG A 517 13.48 -10.26 -24.07
CA ARG A 517 13.32 -8.98 -23.37
C ARG A 517 13.70 -9.12 -21.89
N PRO A 518 14.92 -8.70 -21.49
CA PRO A 518 15.34 -8.66 -20.10
C PRO A 518 14.36 -7.87 -19.23
N GLY A 519 14.08 -8.35 -18.03
CA GLY A 519 13.13 -7.70 -17.11
C GLY A 519 11.66 -7.88 -17.46
N THR A 520 11.31 -8.76 -18.41
CA THR A 520 9.92 -9.06 -18.73
C THR A 520 9.18 -9.72 -17.56
N LYS A 521 7.87 -9.45 -17.44
CA LYS A 521 6.98 -10.04 -16.42
C LYS A 521 6.77 -11.56 -16.60
N MET A 522 6.97 -12.08 -17.81
CA MET A 522 6.88 -13.53 -18.08
C MET A 522 8.14 -14.23 -17.53
N PRO A 523 8.03 -15.12 -16.54
CA PRO A 523 9.19 -15.81 -15.97
C PRO A 523 9.70 -16.90 -16.91
N THR A 524 10.96 -17.31 -16.76
CA THR A 524 11.54 -18.40 -17.55
C THR A 524 11.13 -19.75 -16.98
N PHE A 525 10.39 -20.53 -17.76
CA PHE A 525 9.98 -21.90 -17.42
C PHE A 525 11.16 -22.86 -17.68
N TRP A 526 12.12 -22.86 -16.76
CA TRP A 526 13.39 -23.60 -16.85
C TRP A 526 13.24 -25.10 -17.16
N ARG A 527 12.12 -25.72 -16.78
CA ARG A 527 11.75 -27.10 -17.16
C ARG A 527 11.83 -27.34 -18.67
N PHE A 528 11.43 -26.38 -19.51
CA PHE A 528 11.51 -26.50 -20.97
C PHE A 528 12.95 -26.59 -21.51
N GLY A 529 13.95 -26.14 -20.74
CA GLY A 529 15.37 -26.24 -21.12
C GLY A 529 16.12 -27.42 -20.48
N VAL A 530 15.52 -28.10 -19.49
CA VAL A 530 16.18 -29.15 -18.68
C VAL A 530 15.53 -30.52 -18.85
N ASP A 531 14.20 -30.58 -19.00
CA ASP A 531 13.49 -31.83 -19.25
C ASP A 531 13.68 -32.28 -20.71
N ARG A 532 13.87 -33.60 -20.93
CA ARG A 532 14.24 -34.17 -22.24
C ARG A 532 13.23 -33.90 -23.36
N ASP A 533 11.96 -33.71 -23.02
CA ASP A 533 10.85 -33.43 -23.92
C ASP A 533 10.46 -31.94 -23.96
N GLY A 534 11.26 -31.05 -23.37
CA GLY A 534 10.94 -29.62 -23.23
C GLY A 534 10.64 -28.89 -24.55
N ASP A 535 11.39 -29.16 -25.62
CA ASP A 535 11.09 -28.62 -26.95
C ASP A 535 9.77 -29.17 -27.52
N GLU A 536 9.38 -30.41 -27.21
CA GLU A 536 8.08 -30.97 -27.58
C GLU A 536 6.93 -30.33 -26.78
N GLN A 537 7.16 -30.03 -25.49
CA GLN A 537 6.22 -29.30 -24.66
C GLN A 537 5.98 -27.87 -25.19
N ILE A 538 7.04 -27.14 -25.57
CA ILE A 538 6.93 -25.83 -26.23
C ILE A 538 6.10 -25.94 -27.50
N ARG A 539 6.35 -26.95 -28.35
CA ARG A 539 5.61 -27.16 -29.60
C ARG A 539 4.12 -27.42 -29.35
N ALA A 540 3.80 -28.27 -28.38
CA ALA A 540 2.43 -28.60 -28.00
C ALA A 540 1.66 -27.38 -27.44
N ILE A 541 2.25 -26.64 -26.50
CA ILE A 541 1.65 -25.40 -25.95
C ILE A 541 1.44 -24.37 -27.07
N SER A 542 2.41 -24.20 -27.96
CA SER A 542 2.30 -23.28 -29.11
C SER A 542 1.16 -23.69 -30.06
N ALA A 543 1.01 -24.99 -30.34
CA ALA A 543 -0.06 -25.50 -31.20
C ALA A 543 -1.44 -25.25 -30.60
N TYR A 544 -1.65 -25.53 -29.30
CA TYR A 544 -2.91 -25.23 -28.63
C TYR A 544 -3.24 -23.72 -28.66
N LEU A 545 -2.30 -22.87 -28.25
CA LEU A 545 -2.50 -21.42 -28.21
C LEU A 545 -2.79 -20.80 -29.59
N TRP A 546 -2.31 -21.43 -30.67
CA TRP A 546 -2.58 -21.00 -32.04
C TRP A 546 -3.94 -21.48 -32.54
N GLN A 547 -4.27 -22.76 -32.32
CA GLN A 547 -5.51 -23.37 -32.79
C GLN A 547 -6.75 -22.92 -31.98
N GLU A 548 -6.62 -22.69 -30.66
CA GLU A 548 -7.67 -22.12 -29.80
C GLU A 548 -7.56 -20.60 -29.65
N SER A 549 -7.49 -19.91 -30.79
CA SER A 549 -7.54 -18.44 -30.87
C SER A 549 -8.52 -17.99 -31.95
N PHE A 550 -8.89 -16.71 -31.95
CA PHE A 550 -9.81 -16.17 -32.95
C PHE A 550 -9.18 -16.20 -34.36
N SER A 551 -9.94 -16.70 -35.32
CA SER A 551 -9.51 -16.98 -36.71
C SER A 551 -9.79 -15.86 -37.72
N GLY A 552 -10.22 -14.69 -37.25
CA GLY A 552 -10.54 -13.54 -38.10
C GLY A 552 -9.31 -12.95 -38.82
N LYS A 553 -9.56 -11.94 -39.67
CA LYS A 553 -8.51 -11.11 -40.25
C LYS A 553 -8.66 -9.67 -39.76
N VAL A 554 -7.57 -9.06 -39.30
CA VAL A 554 -7.51 -7.61 -39.06
C VAL A 554 -7.46 -6.90 -40.42
N GLN A 555 -8.12 -5.75 -40.55
CA GLN A 555 -8.09 -4.96 -41.78
C GLN A 555 -6.65 -4.53 -42.11
N ASP A 556 -6.26 -4.61 -43.39
CA ASP A 556 -4.92 -4.24 -43.85
C ASP A 556 -4.69 -2.73 -43.68
N GLN A 557 -3.50 -2.32 -43.23
CA GLN A 557 -3.19 -0.93 -42.87
C GLN A 557 -1.97 -0.39 -43.62
N ALA A 558 -2.10 0.81 -44.19
CA ALA A 558 -0.97 1.51 -44.81
C ALA A 558 0.04 2.00 -43.75
N ARG A 559 1.31 2.10 -44.12
CA ARG A 559 2.33 2.74 -43.28
C ARG A 559 2.08 4.24 -43.16
N GLY A 560 2.33 4.79 -41.97
CA GLY A 560 2.28 6.20 -41.64
C GLY A 560 3.68 6.83 -41.53
N ASP A 561 3.73 8.06 -41.02
CA ASP A 561 4.95 8.82 -40.80
C ASP A 561 5.62 8.44 -39.47
N ALA A 562 6.82 7.83 -39.56
CA ALA A 562 7.58 7.40 -38.40
C ALA A 562 8.20 8.58 -37.59
N ALA A 563 8.45 9.74 -38.21
CA ALA A 563 8.93 10.92 -37.50
C ALA A 563 7.80 11.55 -36.67
N GLN A 564 6.62 11.69 -37.27
CA GLN A 564 5.41 12.10 -36.55
C GLN A 564 5.06 11.11 -35.43
N GLY A 565 5.15 9.81 -35.72
CA GLY A 565 4.92 8.74 -34.74
C GLY A 565 5.85 8.80 -33.53
N LYS A 566 7.11 9.20 -33.73
CA LYS A 566 8.07 9.44 -32.64
C LYS A 566 7.65 10.60 -31.75
N GLU A 567 7.33 11.77 -32.31
CA GLU A 567 6.87 12.91 -31.51
C GLU A 567 5.60 12.54 -30.73
N LEU A 568 4.63 11.90 -31.39
CA LEU A 568 3.39 11.46 -30.75
C LEU A 568 3.67 10.51 -29.57
N PHE A 569 4.55 9.53 -29.73
CA PHE A 569 4.90 8.59 -28.67
C PHE A 569 5.58 9.27 -27.46
N GLU A 570 6.52 10.19 -27.72
CA GLU A 570 7.26 10.91 -26.68
C GLU A 570 6.39 11.94 -25.95
N THR A 571 5.43 12.54 -26.63
CA THR A 571 4.66 13.67 -26.11
C THR A 571 3.27 13.32 -25.57
N ARG A 572 2.55 12.33 -26.15
CA ARG A 572 1.17 12.02 -25.74
C ARG A 572 1.06 11.33 -24.38
N GLY A 573 2.16 10.79 -23.85
CA GLY A 573 2.25 10.19 -22.50
C GLY A 573 2.61 8.71 -22.48
N CYS A 574 2.89 8.07 -23.63
CA CYS A 574 3.18 6.63 -23.71
C CYS A 574 4.36 6.21 -22.82
N LEU A 575 5.38 7.07 -22.72
CA LEU A 575 6.57 6.88 -21.88
C LEU A 575 6.30 6.81 -20.36
N GLY A 576 5.12 7.23 -19.87
CA GLY A 576 4.77 7.10 -18.45
C GLY A 576 4.58 5.64 -18.00
N CYS A 577 4.30 4.74 -18.95
CA CYS A 577 4.12 3.31 -18.71
C CYS A 577 5.10 2.43 -19.50
N HIS A 578 5.40 2.80 -20.76
CA HIS A 578 6.27 2.06 -21.66
C HIS A 578 7.69 2.63 -21.69
N SER A 579 8.64 1.78 -22.07
CA SER A 579 10.04 2.16 -22.33
C SER A 579 10.47 1.87 -23.76
N ILE A 580 11.47 2.60 -24.24
CA ILE A 580 12.18 2.40 -25.52
C ILE A 580 13.69 2.47 -25.23
N GLY A 581 14.51 1.80 -26.04
CA GLY A 581 15.95 1.65 -25.84
C GLY A 581 16.33 0.38 -25.06
N ASP A 582 17.61 0.05 -25.07
CA ASP A 582 18.19 -1.10 -24.37
C ASP A 582 18.48 -0.75 -22.90
N SER A 583 18.77 -1.75 -22.05
CA SER A 583 18.70 -1.62 -20.58
C SER A 583 19.53 -0.49 -19.94
N GLU A 584 20.64 -0.07 -20.55
CA GLU A 584 21.47 1.03 -20.04
C GLU A 584 21.06 2.42 -20.56
N SER A 585 20.30 2.47 -21.66
CA SER A 585 19.88 3.70 -22.34
C SER A 585 18.35 3.85 -22.41
N SER A 586 17.61 3.01 -21.68
CA SER A 586 16.16 2.95 -21.78
C SER A 586 15.49 4.18 -21.17
N ILE A 587 14.58 4.79 -21.93
CA ILE A 587 13.79 5.96 -21.51
C ILE A 587 12.34 5.53 -21.30
N GLY A 588 11.72 5.99 -20.22
CA GLY A 588 10.32 5.74 -19.88
C GLY A 588 10.11 4.66 -18.83
N GLY A 589 8.85 4.23 -18.68
CA GLY A 589 8.40 3.36 -17.60
C GLY A 589 8.69 1.87 -17.79
N THR A 590 8.77 1.15 -16.67
CA THR A 590 8.90 -0.32 -16.61
C THR A 590 7.60 -1.03 -16.21
N PHE A 591 6.52 -0.29 -15.97
CA PHE A 591 5.21 -0.84 -15.62
C PHE A 591 4.61 -1.67 -16.76
N ALA A 592 4.73 -1.17 -17.99
CA ALA A 592 4.32 -1.86 -19.21
C ALA A 592 5.52 -2.38 -20.00
N ALA A 593 5.25 -2.97 -21.16
CA ALA A 593 6.26 -3.51 -22.05
C ALA A 593 7.26 -2.44 -22.53
N ASN A 594 8.56 -2.71 -22.43
CA ASN A 594 9.52 -2.08 -23.35
C ASN A 594 9.13 -2.46 -24.80
N LEU A 595 9.06 -1.46 -25.68
CA LEU A 595 8.55 -1.56 -27.05
C LEU A 595 9.64 -1.58 -28.13
N GLN A 596 10.93 -1.47 -27.77
CA GLN A 596 12.07 -1.44 -28.71
C GLN A 596 12.01 -2.55 -29.78
N ARG A 597 11.56 -3.75 -29.38
CA ARG A 597 11.51 -4.97 -30.22
C ARG A 597 10.09 -5.39 -30.63
N VAL A 598 9.11 -4.47 -30.65
CA VAL A 598 7.71 -4.85 -30.91
C VAL A 598 7.46 -5.28 -32.37
N GLY A 599 8.17 -4.69 -33.33
CA GLY A 599 8.05 -5.00 -34.77
C GLY A 599 8.52 -6.40 -35.15
N GLU A 600 9.41 -6.99 -34.34
CA GLU A 600 9.86 -8.38 -34.49
C GLU A 600 8.70 -9.36 -34.32
N LYS A 601 7.86 -9.18 -33.29
CA LYS A 601 6.91 -10.20 -32.84
C LYS A 601 5.47 -10.04 -33.31
N SER A 602 5.05 -8.81 -33.63
CA SER A 602 3.64 -8.47 -33.81
C SER A 602 3.29 -8.12 -35.26
N ASN A 603 2.02 -8.32 -35.60
CA ASN A 603 1.45 -7.90 -36.88
C ASN A 603 1.16 -6.39 -36.83
N PHE A 604 1.43 -5.67 -37.93
CA PHE A 604 1.37 -4.20 -37.94
C PHE A 604 -0.06 -3.70 -37.76
N GLU A 605 -0.97 -4.32 -38.49
CA GLU A 605 -2.41 -4.06 -38.56
C GLU A 605 -3.05 -4.17 -37.17
N TYR A 606 -2.70 -5.22 -36.42
CA TYR A 606 -3.15 -5.40 -35.05
C TYR A 606 -2.62 -4.30 -34.12
N ILE A 607 -1.35 -3.90 -34.28
CA ILE A 607 -0.76 -2.84 -33.45
C ILE A 607 -1.40 -1.48 -33.74
N VAL A 608 -1.75 -1.19 -35.00
CA VAL A 608 -2.56 0.00 -35.35
C VAL A 608 -3.92 -0.06 -34.64
N ARG A 609 -4.69 -1.16 -34.76
CA ARG A 609 -5.97 -1.36 -34.04
C ARG A 609 -5.81 -1.14 -32.52
N TRP A 610 -4.78 -1.74 -31.94
CA TRP A 610 -4.52 -1.74 -30.50
C TRP A 610 -4.11 -0.36 -29.96
N ILE A 611 -3.29 0.39 -30.70
CA ILE A 611 -2.92 1.77 -30.34
C ILE A 611 -4.13 2.70 -30.47
N HIS A 612 -4.94 2.49 -31.51
CA HIS A 612 -6.15 3.26 -31.75
C HIS A 612 -7.17 3.06 -30.62
N ASN A 613 -7.60 1.82 -30.35
CA ASN A 613 -8.48 1.49 -29.23
C ASN A 613 -8.11 0.15 -28.56
N PRO A 614 -7.40 0.17 -27.42
CA PRO A 614 -7.00 -1.06 -26.73
C PRO A 614 -8.17 -1.73 -25.97
N ARG A 615 -9.32 -1.06 -25.82
CA ARG A 615 -10.54 -1.64 -25.19
C ARG A 615 -11.29 -2.60 -26.12
N GLU A 616 -11.02 -2.56 -27.43
CA GLU A 616 -11.72 -3.39 -28.42
C GLU A 616 -11.39 -4.87 -28.26
N ARG A 617 -12.42 -5.68 -27.98
CA ARG A 617 -12.39 -7.15 -27.87
C ARG A 617 -12.96 -7.77 -29.14
N TRP A 618 -12.51 -8.98 -29.49
CA TRP A 618 -13.01 -9.69 -30.68
C TRP A 618 -14.40 -10.31 -30.50
N ALA A 619 -14.72 -10.77 -29.29
CA ALA A 619 -16.00 -11.39 -28.94
C ALA A 619 -16.39 -11.13 -27.47
N PRO A 620 -17.69 -11.13 -27.12
CA PRO A 620 -18.17 -11.16 -25.75
C PRO A 620 -18.04 -12.57 -25.13
N TYR A 621 -17.83 -12.65 -23.82
CA TYR A 621 -17.91 -13.91 -23.07
C TYR A 621 -19.25 -14.03 -22.32
N CYS A 622 -19.96 -15.15 -22.54
CA CYS A 622 -21.15 -15.50 -21.77
C CYS A 622 -20.75 -16.33 -20.54
N PRO A 623 -21.04 -15.88 -19.31
CA PRO A 623 -20.64 -16.59 -18.09
C PRO A 623 -21.45 -17.87 -17.83
N LYS A 624 -22.68 -17.96 -18.34
CA LYS A 624 -23.57 -19.11 -18.13
C LYS A 624 -23.31 -20.24 -19.14
N GLU A 625 -23.06 -19.90 -20.40
CA GLU A 625 -22.59 -20.85 -21.43
C GLU A 625 -21.09 -21.16 -21.35
N LYS A 626 -20.32 -20.40 -20.55
CA LYS A 626 -18.88 -20.55 -20.34
C LYS A 626 -18.03 -20.48 -21.62
N ARG A 627 -18.44 -19.65 -22.57
CA ARG A 627 -17.76 -19.49 -23.88
C ARG A 627 -17.88 -18.08 -24.43
N ASP A 628 -17.01 -17.76 -25.39
CA ASP A 628 -17.18 -16.59 -26.23
C ASP A 628 -18.35 -16.78 -27.22
N LEU A 629 -19.10 -15.71 -27.48
CA LEU A 629 -20.24 -15.69 -28.38
C LEU A 629 -19.81 -15.39 -29.83
N THR A 630 -20.50 -16.00 -30.80
CA THR A 630 -20.22 -15.83 -32.23
C THR A 630 -21.29 -14.97 -32.92
N ALA A 631 -21.05 -14.59 -34.18
CA ALA A 631 -22.06 -13.93 -35.01
C ALA A 631 -23.35 -14.77 -35.14
N ASP A 632 -23.24 -16.10 -35.08
CA ASP A 632 -24.39 -17.01 -35.16
C ASP A 632 -25.28 -16.96 -33.91
N ASP A 633 -24.72 -16.67 -32.74
CA ASP A 633 -25.51 -16.51 -31.50
C ASP A 633 -26.40 -15.26 -31.56
N TYR A 634 -25.90 -14.20 -32.20
CA TYR A 634 -26.65 -12.96 -32.41
C TYR A 634 -27.68 -13.10 -33.54
N SER A 635 -27.30 -13.72 -34.66
CA SER A 635 -28.20 -13.89 -35.82
C SER A 635 -29.40 -14.78 -35.52
N LYS A 636 -29.22 -15.88 -34.75
CA LYS A 636 -30.33 -16.73 -34.25
C LYS A 636 -31.40 -15.94 -33.49
N ASN A 637 -31.02 -14.85 -32.85
CA ASN A 637 -31.88 -14.00 -32.03
C ASN A 637 -32.31 -12.71 -32.75
N ASN A 638 -32.08 -12.58 -34.06
CA ASN A 638 -32.34 -11.38 -34.86
C ASN A 638 -31.67 -10.10 -34.31
N LYS A 639 -30.50 -10.22 -33.69
CA LYS A 639 -29.71 -9.09 -33.17
C LYS A 639 -28.46 -8.85 -34.04
N PRO A 640 -28.02 -7.59 -34.23
CA PRO A 640 -26.76 -7.30 -34.90
C PRO A 640 -25.57 -7.76 -34.03
N TYR A 641 -24.49 -8.26 -34.64
CA TYR A 641 -23.30 -8.70 -33.92
C TYR A 641 -22.48 -7.50 -33.42
N VAL A 642 -22.94 -6.89 -32.32
CA VAL A 642 -22.31 -5.75 -31.67
C VAL A 642 -21.91 -6.16 -30.26
N PHE A 643 -20.60 -6.07 -29.98
CA PHE A 643 -20.09 -6.14 -28.62
C PHE A 643 -20.08 -4.74 -28.01
N ASP A 644 -21.02 -4.49 -27.12
CA ASP A 644 -21.16 -3.24 -26.36
C ASP A 644 -21.61 -3.56 -24.94
N THR A 645 -20.75 -3.31 -23.96
CA THR A 645 -21.00 -3.60 -22.53
C THR A 645 -21.93 -2.60 -21.84
N GLU A 646 -22.31 -1.52 -22.53
CA GLU A 646 -23.11 -0.41 -22.03
C GLU A 646 -24.53 -0.47 -22.63
N LEU A 647 -24.68 -0.49 -23.97
CA LEU A 647 -26.00 -0.53 -24.62
C LEU A 647 -26.53 -1.95 -24.89
N ASN A 648 -25.66 -2.95 -25.05
CA ASN A 648 -26.03 -4.33 -25.41
C ASN A 648 -25.44 -5.35 -24.42
N SER A 649 -25.49 -5.04 -23.12
CA SER A 649 -24.75 -5.77 -22.08
C SER A 649 -25.23 -7.18 -21.77
N ARG A 650 -26.33 -7.66 -22.38
CA ARG A 650 -26.93 -8.96 -22.06
C ARG A 650 -26.77 -9.97 -23.20
N CYS A 651 -26.42 -11.19 -22.82
CA CYS A 651 -26.28 -12.34 -23.70
C CYS A 651 -27.56 -12.54 -24.53
N PRO A 652 -27.46 -12.71 -25.86
CA PRO A 652 -28.62 -12.91 -26.72
C PRO A 652 -29.33 -14.25 -26.45
N ASN A 653 -28.61 -15.27 -25.96
CA ASN A 653 -29.12 -16.63 -25.80
C ASN A 653 -29.83 -16.86 -24.45
N ASP A 654 -29.40 -16.21 -23.37
CA ASP A 654 -29.89 -16.51 -22.01
C ASP A 654 -30.15 -15.28 -21.11
N GLY A 655 -29.91 -14.06 -21.60
CA GLY A 655 -30.16 -12.81 -20.88
C GLY A 655 -29.19 -12.47 -19.74
N ALA A 656 -28.15 -13.27 -19.49
CA ALA A 656 -27.13 -12.99 -18.48
C ALA A 656 -26.29 -11.75 -18.86
N GLU A 657 -25.79 -11.00 -17.86
CA GLU A 657 -24.84 -9.90 -18.12
C GLU A 657 -23.53 -10.48 -18.68
N LEU A 658 -23.11 -9.93 -19.82
CA LEU A 658 -21.86 -10.27 -20.50
C LEU A 658 -20.68 -9.85 -19.62
N GLN A 659 -19.71 -10.74 -19.46
CA GLN A 659 -18.54 -10.52 -18.62
C GLN A 659 -17.30 -10.34 -19.49
N VAL A 660 -16.34 -9.56 -18.99
CA VAL A 660 -15.08 -9.31 -19.70
C VAL A 660 -13.92 -9.44 -18.72
N GLN A 661 -13.31 -10.63 -18.68
CA GLN A 661 -12.13 -10.86 -17.85
C GLN A 661 -10.93 -10.06 -18.40
N ASN A 662 -10.01 -9.67 -17.51
CA ASN A 662 -8.69 -9.15 -17.88
C ASN A 662 -8.76 -7.94 -18.83
N MET A 663 -9.66 -6.98 -18.56
CA MET A 663 -9.73 -5.74 -19.33
C MET A 663 -8.43 -4.94 -19.20
N THR A 664 -7.88 -4.53 -20.35
CA THR A 664 -6.55 -3.90 -20.46
C THR A 664 -6.33 -2.73 -19.50
N VAL A 665 -5.11 -2.61 -18.98
CA VAL A 665 -4.65 -1.42 -18.25
C VAL A 665 -4.09 -0.34 -19.17
N MET A 666 -3.85 -0.66 -20.45
CA MET A 666 -3.45 0.36 -21.43
C MET A 666 -4.65 1.26 -21.72
N PRO A 667 -4.59 2.57 -21.41
CA PRO A 667 -5.73 3.45 -21.57
C PRO A 667 -5.87 3.92 -23.02
N ASN A 668 -7.04 4.44 -23.34
CA ASN A 668 -7.33 4.97 -24.66
C ASN A 668 -6.96 6.46 -24.73
N PHE A 669 -5.98 6.80 -25.58
CA PHE A 669 -5.51 8.18 -25.81
C PHE A 669 -6.38 8.98 -26.81
N ARG A 670 -7.48 8.39 -27.29
CA ARG A 670 -8.46 8.94 -28.24
C ARG A 670 -7.77 9.42 -29.52
N LEU A 671 -6.83 8.62 -30.01
CA LEU A 671 -6.01 8.93 -31.18
C LEU A 671 -6.82 8.82 -32.47
N THR A 672 -6.44 9.60 -33.48
CA THR A 672 -6.94 9.39 -34.83
C THR A 672 -6.37 8.10 -35.42
N ASP A 673 -7.05 7.53 -36.42
CA ASP A 673 -6.55 6.40 -37.22
C ASP A 673 -5.13 6.69 -37.78
N ARG A 674 -4.90 7.93 -38.24
CA ARG A 674 -3.58 8.40 -38.70
C ARG A 674 -2.54 8.42 -37.57
N ASP A 675 -2.84 9.05 -36.44
CA ASP A 675 -1.93 9.10 -35.28
C ASP A 675 -1.52 7.68 -34.83
N ALA A 676 -2.47 6.74 -34.82
CA ALA A 676 -2.21 5.34 -34.49
C ALA A 676 -1.30 4.66 -35.52
N ARG A 677 -1.50 4.90 -36.83
CA ARG A 677 -0.62 4.41 -37.90
C ARG A 677 0.77 5.02 -37.86
N ASP A 678 0.89 6.31 -37.56
CA ASP A 678 2.15 7.04 -37.45
C ASP A 678 2.98 6.47 -36.28
N ILE A 679 2.39 6.33 -35.08
CA ILE A 679 3.04 5.69 -33.91
C ILE A 679 3.40 4.23 -34.20
N ALA A 680 2.50 3.44 -34.79
CA ALA A 680 2.81 2.06 -35.15
C ALA A 680 3.97 1.97 -36.15
N SER A 681 4.07 2.92 -37.08
CA SER A 681 5.15 2.96 -38.08
C SER A 681 6.49 3.35 -37.46
N TYR A 682 6.49 4.28 -36.50
CA TYR A 682 7.65 4.53 -35.65
C TYR A 682 8.09 3.26 -34.90
N LEU A 683 7.19 2.60 -34.17
CA LEU A 683 7.52 1.42 -33.38
C LEU A 683 8.03 0.23 -34.22
N PHE A 684 7.56 0.09 -35.46
CA PHE A 684 8.07 -0.92 -36.40
C PHE A 684 9.35 -0.49 -37.14
N SER A 685 9.76 0.78 -37.05
CA SER A 685 11.07 1.24 -37.54
C SER A 685 12.22 0.96 -36.56
N LEU A 686 11.89 0.71 -35.28
CA LEU A 686 12.87 0.40 -34.21
C LEU A 686 13.48 -1.01 -34.31
N SER A 687 12.74 -1.96 -34.88
CA SER A 687 13.18 -3.36 -35.01
C SER A 687 12.51 -4.05 -36.20
N SER A 688 13.27 -4.83 -36.95
CA SER A 688 12.76 -5.71 -38.02
C SER A 688 12.76 -7.17 -37.57
N PRO A 689 11.76 -7.98 -37.96
CA PRO A 689 11.72 -9.40 -37.62
C PRO A 689 12.94 -10.15 -38.20
N PRO A 690 13.66 -10.95 -37.40
CA PRO A 690 14.62 -11.90 -37.93
C PRO A 690 13.92 -13.01 -38.72
N ALA A 691 14.68 -13.79 -39.47
CA ALA A 691 14.19 -15.05 -40.03
C ALA A 691 13.93 -16.05 -38.89
N TYR A 692 12.66 -16.38 -38.65
CA TYR A 692 12.27 -17.37 -37.66
C TYR A 692 12.32 -18.80 -38.23
N PRO A 693 12.51 -19.83 -37.38
CA PRO A 693 12.35 -21.23 -37.78
C PRO A 693 10.94 -21.55 -38.28
N ASP A 694 10.78 -22.64 -39.02
CA ASP A 694 9.47 -23.12 -39.43
C ASP A 694 8.57 -23.46 -38.22
N ALA A 695 7.31 -23.08 -38.33
CA ALA A 695 6.28 -23.28 -37.32
C ALA A 695 5.03 -24.01 -37.87
N SER A 696 5.17 -24.72 -39.01
CA SER A 696 4.09 -25.52 -39.61
C SER A 696 3.41 -26.45 -38.59
N PHE A 697 4.19 -27.06 -37.69
CA PHE A 697 3.71 -27.95 -36.63
C PHE A 697 2.61 -27.37 -35.73
N MET A 698 2.45 -26.05 -35.63
CA MET A 698 1.42 -25.44 -34.77
C MET A 698 0.00 -25.69 -35.30
N ASP A 699 -0.17 -26.21 -36.52
CA ASP A 699 -1.47 -26.62 -37.06
C ASP A 699 -1.77 -28.12 -36.85
N ASP A 700 -0.90 -28.88 -36.17
CA ASP A 700 -1.10 -30.30 -35.87
C ASP A 700 -2.15 -30.49 -34.73
N PRO A 701 -3.28 -31.20 -34.98
CA PRO A 701 -4.30 -31.41 -33.97
C PRO A 701 -3.86 -32.33 -32.81
N ASN A 702 -2.86 -33.19 -32.99
CA ASN A 702 -2.35 -34.05 -31.92
C ASN A 702 -1.54 -33.22 -30.89
N LEU A 703 -0.78 -32.25 -31.38
CA LEU A 703 -0.04 -31.32 -30.52
C LEU A 703 -0.96 -30.39 -29.73
N LYS A 704 -2.14 -30.04 -30.28
CA LYS A 704 -3.16 -29.28 -29.56
C LYS A 704 -3.62 -30.01 -28.28
N GLU A 705 -4.00 -31.28 -28.36
CA GLU A 705 -4.48 -32.02 -27.18
C GLU A 705 -3.38 -32.16 -26.11
N LYS A 706 -2.13 -32.44 -26.52
CA LYS A 706 -0.98 -32.42 -25.58
C LYS A 706 -0.78 -31.03 -24.96
N GLY A 707 -0.97 -29.96 -25.75
CA GLY A 707 -0.84 -28.58 -25.31
C GLY A 707 -1.86 -28.16 -24.26
N HIS A 708 -3.10 -28.63 -24.38
CA HIS A 708 -4.17 -28.45 -23.39
C HIS A 708 -3.74 -28.95 -22.01
N GLY A 709 -3.27 -30.21 -21.92
CA GLY A 709 -2.79 -30.79 -20.66
C GLY A 709 -1.60 -30.03 -20.05
N LEU A 710 -0.67 -29.57 -20.88
CA LEU A 710 0.51 -28.82 -20.44
C LEU A 710 0.17 -27.41 -19.93
N ILE A 711 -0.75 -26.70 -20.58
CA ILE A 711 -1.24 -25.38 -20.15
C ILE A 711 -1.84 -25.45 -18.74
N LYS A 712 -2.59 -26.52 -18.44
CA LYS A 712 -3.09 -26.81 -17.09
C LYS A 712 -1.95 -27.14 -16.12
N GLN A 713 -1.04 -28.03 -16.51
CA GLN A 713 0.09 -28.47 -15.67
C GLN A 713 1.01 -27.33 -15.21
N TYR A 714 1.27 -26.35 -16.09
CA TYR A 714 2.09 -25.17 -15.80
C TYR A 714 1.29 -23.96 -15.29
N GLY A 715 -0.04 -24.04 -15.19
CA GLY A 715 -0.87 -22.96 -14.68
C GLY A 715 -0.86 -21.70 -15.56
N CYS A 716 -0.67 -21.83 -16.87
CA CYS A 716 -0.55 -20.66 -17.75
C CYS A 716 -1.81 -19.78 -17.71
N ALA A 717 -2.98 -20.39 -17.54
CA ALA A 717 -4.28 -19.71 -17.41
C ALA A 717 -4.46 -18.91 -16.11
N SER A 718 -3.66 -19.19 -15.08
CA SER A 718 -3.66 -18.42 -13.84
C SER A 718 -3.03 -17.03 -14.06
N CYS A 719 -2.08 -16.92 -15.01
CA CYS A 719 -1.52 -15.64 -15.47
C CYS A 719 -2.21 -15.07 -16.71
N HIS A 720 -2.81 -15.88 -17.58
CA HIS A 720 -3.35 -15.44 -18.88
C HIS A 720 -4.84 -15.69 -19.03
N GLU A 721 -5.52 -14.85 -19.81
CA GLU A 721 -6.85 -15.20 -20.32
C GLU A 721 -6.67 -16.06 -21.58
N ILE A 722 -6.98 -17.35 -21.46
CA ILE A 722 -6.87 -18.36 -22.52
C ILE A 722 -8.26 -18.95 -22.73
N LYS A 723 -8.66 -19.10 -23.99
CA LYS A 723 -9.94 -19.71 -24.37
C LYS A 723 -10.01 -21.16 -23.88
N GLY A 724 -11.08 -21.53 -23.20
CA GLY A 724 -11.28 -22.86 -22.61
C GLY A 724 -10.64 -23.06 -21.22
N PHE A 725 -10.06 -22.01 -20.63
CA PHE A 725 -9.44 -22.03 -19.30
C PHE A 725 -9.88 -20.84 -18.41
N GLU A 726 -11.02 -20.23 -18.69
CA GLU A 726 -11.53 -19.04 -18.00
C GLU A 726 -11.80 -19.29 -16.50
N GLU A 727 -12.09 -20.54 -16.12
CA GLU A 727 -12.37 -20.99 -14.75
C GLU A 727 -11.19 -21.70 -14.06
N GLU A 728 -10.03 -21.84 -14.72
CA GLU A 728 -8.89 -22.57 -14.15
C GLU A 728 -8.29 -21.82 -12.94
N GLN A 729 -8.02 -22.57 -11.87
CA GLN A 729 -7.52 -22.02 -10.61
C GLN A 729 -5.99 -21.78 -10.65
N ARG A 730 -5.43 -21.29 -9.53
CA ARG A 730 -3.98 -21.10 -9.38
C ARG A 730 -3.33 -22.39 -8.88
N ILE A 731 -2.09 -22.63 -9.31
CA ILE A 731 -1.35 -23.87 -9.02
C ILE A 731 -0.33 -23.77 -7.87
N GLY A 732 -0.06 -22.57 -7.36
CA GLY A 732 0.95 -22.31 -6.34
C GLY A 732 0.38 -22.36 -4.92
N LYS A 733 1.27 -22.60 -3.95
CA LYS A 733 0.98 -22.51 -2.51
C LYS A 733 0.42 -21.12 -2.17
N GLU A 734 -0.54 -21.06 -1.26
CA GLU A 734 -0.95 -19.80 -0.62
C GLU A 734 0.21 -19.25 0.24
N LEU A 735 0.45 -17.92 0.20
CA LEU A 735 1.64 -17.31 0.81
C LEU A 735 1.33 -16.25 1.89
N THR A 736 0.07 -16.09 2.32
CA THR A 736 -0.33 -15.03 3.27
C THR A 736 0.38 -15.16 4.62
N VAL A 737 0.66 -16.41 5.01
CA VAL A 737 1.30 -16.78 6.29
C VAL A 737 2.62 -17.52 6.11
N GLU A 738 3.25 -17.44 4.92
CA GLU A 738 4.45 -18.23 4.61
C GLU A 738 5.61 -17.95 5.57
N GLY A 739 5.81 -16.69 5.98
CA GLY A 739 6.83 -16.25 6.94
C GLY A 739 6.64 -16.84 8.35
N ALA A 740 5.44 -17.26 8.72
CA ALA A 740 5.16 -17.95 9.98
C ALA A 740 5.39 -19.47 9.93
N THR A 741 5.71 -20.04 8.75
CA THR A 741 5.94 -21.48 8.61
C THR A 741 7.14 -21.91 9.47
N PRO A 742 7.02 -22.88 10.41
CA PRO A 742 8.17 -23.39 11.16
C PRO A 742 9.29 -23.87 10.24
N ILE A 743 10.55 -23.62 10.61
CA ILE A 743 11.73 -23.88 9.76
C ILE A 743 11.86 -25.37 9.39
N GLU A 744 11.40 -26.26 10.26
CA GLU A 744 11.36 -27.72 10.08
C GLU A 744 10.33 -28.17 9.03
N ARG A 745 9.40 -27.28 8.64
CA ARG A 745 8.41 -27.50 7.56
C ARG A 745 8.85 -26.88 6.22
N LEU A 746 9.98 -26.19 6.18
CA LEU A 746 10.58 -25.72 4.93
C LEU A 746 11.54 -26.79 4.38
N ASP A 747 11.21 -27.39 3.23
CA ASP A 747 12.02 -28.44 2.59
C ASP A 747 13.25 -27.83 1.91
N PHE A 748 14.37 -27.76 2.63
CA PHE A 748 15.70 -27.43 2.08
C PHE A 748 16.27 -28.54 1.18
N ALA A 749 15.51 -29.61 0.93
CA ALA A 749 15.90 -30.75 0.11
C ALA A 749 17.19 -31.41 0.57
N LEU A 750 18.18 -31.51 -0.31
CA LEU A 750 19.48 -32.10 0.00
C LEU A 750 20.45 -31.10 0.67
N LEU A 751 20.05 -29.82 0.81
CA LEU A 751 20.93 -28.73 1.24
C LEU A 751 20.87 -28.42 2.74
N THR A 752 20.06 -29.11 3.55
CA THR A 752 19.90 -28.81 5.00
C THR A 752 21.24 -28.70 5.73
N HIS A 753 22.13 -29.68 5.58
CA HIS A 753 23.44 -29.68 6.24
C HIS A 753 24.40 -28.59 5.74
N ASP A 754 24.29 -28.20 4.47
CA ASP A 754 25.10 -27.13 3.89
C ASP A 754 24.56 -25.76 4.34
N ALA A 755 23.23 -25.61 4.44
CA ALA A 755 22.56 -24.45 5.01
C ALA A 755 22.91 -24.23 6.49
N GLU A 756 22.99 -25.31 7.28
CA GLU A 756 23.43 -25.25 8.69
C GLU A 756 24.91 -24.87 8.84
N LYS A 757 25.77 -25.28 7.90
CA LYS A 757 27.21 -24.97 7.90
C LYS A 757 27.55 -23.63 7.24
N GLY A 758 26.61 -23.01 6.54
CA GLY A 758 26.82 -21.79 5.78
C GLY A 758 27.44 -21.99 4.39
N HIS A 759 27.55 -23.24 3.93
CA HIS A 759 27.93 -23.52 2.54
C HIS A 759 26.79 -23.09 1.60
N ASP A 760 26.95 -21.94 0.96
CA ASP A 760 26.00 -21.39 -0.01
C ASP A 760 26.40 -21.82 -1.44
N PRO A 761 25.63 -22.70 -2.11
CA PRO A 761 25.92 -23.14 -3.48
C PRO A 761 25.68 -22.06 -4.54
N LEU A 762 24.93 -21.00 -4.22
CA LEU A 762 24.64 -19.86 -5.08
C LEU A 762 25.55 -18.64 -4.80
N LYS A 763 26.33 -18.68 -3.70
CA LYS A 763 27.23 -17.62 -3.22
C LYS A 763 26.58 -16.23 -3.15
N LEU A 764 25.33 -16.16 -2.68
CA LEU A 764 24.53 -14.92 -2.67
C LEU A 764 25.16 -13.79 -1.84
N HIS A 765 25.97 -14.16 -0.84
CA HIS A 765 26.55 -13.25 0.15
C HIS A 765 28.09 -13.10 0.07
N GLY A 766 28.69 -13.55 -1.06
CA GLY A 766 30.13 -13.43 -1.35
C GLY A 766 31.04 -14.39 -0.58
N ASP A 767 32.36 -14.33 -0.82
CA ASP A 767 33.37 -15.25 -0.24
C ASP A 767 33.60 -15.09 1.29
N HIS A 768 32.74 -14.35 2.00
CA HIS A 768 32.68 -14.32 3.47
C HIS A 768 31.66 -15.32 4.06
N SER A 769 31.21 -16.30 3.25
CA SER A 769 30.11 -17.22 3.54
C SER A 769 30.48 -18.41 4.44
N GLU A 770 30.82 -18.14 5.71
CA GLU A 770 30.70 -19.13 6.82
C GLU A 770 29.49 -18.81 7.72
N LYS A 771 28.49 -18.10 7.18
CA LYS A 771 27.24 -17.80 7.90
C LYS A 771 26.16 -18.81 7.56
N PRO A 772 25.57 -19.52 8.54
CA PRO A 772 24.44 -20.40 8.31
C PRO A 772 23.25 -19.68 7.65
N TRP A 773 22.69 -20.30 6.62
CA TRP A 773 21.51 -19.80 5.89
C TRP A 773 20.27 -20.69 6.10
N TYR A 774 20.33 -21.64 7.05
CA TYR A 774 19.18 -22.42 7.53
C TYR A 774 18.22 -21.54 8.37
N ASN A 775 17.47 -20.69 7.69
CA ASN A 775 16.45 -19.79 8.22
C ASN A 775 15.50 -19.32 7.09
N HIS A 776 14.41 -18.62 7.42
CA HIS A 776 13.41 -18.14 6.44
C HIS A 776 14.01 -17.24 5.35
N LYS A 777 14.92 -16.32 5.70
CA LYS A 777 15.57 -15.42 4.73
C LYS A 777 16.36 -16.23 3.72
N GLY A 778 17.20 -17.14 4.19
CA GLY A 778 17.97 -18.04 3.34
C GLY A 778 17.07 -18.88 2.42
N PHE A 779 15.99 -19.47 2.96
CA PHE A 779 15.03 -20.24 2.16
C PHE A 779 14.38 -19.38 1.05
N PHE A 780 13.85 -18.20 1.39
CA PHE A 780 13.20 -17.32 0.40
C PHE A 780 14.20 -16.77 -0.62
N GLU A 781 15.39 -16.34 -0.21
CA GLU A 781 16.42 -15.86 -1.13
C GLU A 781 16.80 -16.95 -2.16
N HIS A 782 17.15 -18.16 -1.71
CA HIS A 782 17.53 -19.25 -2.61
C HIS A 782 16.37 -19.64 -3.55
N LYS A 783 15.14 -19.72 -3.02
CA LYS A 783 13.95 -20.06 -3.81
C LYS A 783 13.56 -19.00 -4.85
N LEU A 784 13.84 -17.73 -4.58
CA LEU A 784 13.62 -16.61 -5.51
C LEU A 784 14.74 -16.49 -6.56
N VAL A 785 15.99 -16.85 -6.21
CA VAL A 785 17.13 -16.84 -7.15
C VAL A 785 17.04 -18.00 -8.14
N GLU A 786 16.86 -19.22 -7.63
CA GLU A 786 16.92 -20.44 -8.41
C GLU A 786 15.87 -21.46 -7.90
N PRO A 787 14.61 -21.36 -8.34
CA PRO A 787 13.54 -22.23 -7.85
C PRO A 787 13.78 -23.73 -8.06
N SER A 788 14.66 -24.09 -9.01
CA SER A 788 15.04 -25.48 -9.28
C SER A 788 15.91 -26.10 -8.18
N ILE A 789 16.53 -25.29 -7.31
CA ILE A 789 17.57 -25.73 -6.37
C ILE A 789 17.12 -26.87 -5.44
N TYR A 790 15.87 -26.83 -4.96
CA TYR A 790 15.31 -27.84 -4.06
C TYR A 790 14.81 -29.12 -4.77
N ASP A 791 14.94 -29.19 -6.10
CA ASP A 791 14.75 -30.41 -6.90
C ASP A 791 16.08 -31.04 -7.35
N GLN A 792 17.22 -30.37 -7.18
CA GLN A 792 18.52 -30.87 -7.62
C GLN A 792 18.87 -32.17 -6.88
N GLY A 793 19.23 -33.21 -7.64
CA GLY A 793 19.58 -34.53 -7.10
C GLY A 793 18.42 -35.37 -6.57
N LYS A 794 17.18 -34.87 -6.53
CA LYS A 794 15.99 -35.66 -6.14
C LYS A 794 15.39 -36.37 -7.36
N GLU A 795 15.17 -37.68 -7.26
CA GLU A 795 14.33 -38.42 -8.22
C GLU A 795 12.85 -38.29 -7.81
N LYS A 796 12.00 -37.85 -8.75
CA LYS A 796 10.57 -37.58 -8.55
C LYS A 796 9.74 -37.94 -9.78
N ASP A 797 8.51 -38.40 -9.55
CA ASP A 797 7.49 -38.49 -10.59
C ASP A 797 7.35 -37.13 -11.33
N PRO A 798 7.14 -37.11 -12.65
CA PRO A 798 6.94 -35.87 -13.40
C PRO A 798 5.90 -34.90 -12.81
N LYS A 799 4.90 -35.39 -12.08
CA LYS A 799 3.86 -34.58 -11.43
C LYS A 799 4.35 -33.91 -10.14
N ASP A 800 5.27 -34.51 -9.39
CA ASP A 800 5.72 -34.01 -8.07
C ASP A 800 6.95 -33.09 -8.15
N ARG A 801 7.46 -32.89 -9.37
CA ARG A 801 8.53 -31.94 -9.70
C ARG A 801 8.10 -30.50 -9.46
N LEU A 802 9.03 -29.69 -8.96
CA LEU A 802 8.86 -28.24 -8.85
C LEU A 802 8.64 -27.62 -10.24
N ARG A 803 7.59 -26.79 -10.31
CA ARG A 803 7.12 -26.09 -11.52
C ARG A 803 7.21 -24.57 -11.41
N MET A 804 7.66 -24.05 -10.26
CA MET A 804 7.84 -22.61 -10.05
C MET A 804 8.85 -22.09 -11.09
N PRO A 805 8.44 -21.22 -12.03
CA PRO A 805 9.33 -20.69 -13.05
C PRO A 805 10.28 -19.66 -12.43
N LYS A 806 11.37 -19.33 -13.12
CA LYS A 806 12.40 -18.40 -12.64
C LYS A 806 12.01 -16.96 -12.99
N PRO A 807 11.61 -16.11 -12.02
CA PRO A 807 11.33 -14.71 -12.28
C PRO A 807 12.62 -13.92 -12.53
N TYR A 808 12.53 -12.83 -13.30
CA TYR A 808 13.64 -11.87 -13.37
C TYR A 808 13.60 -10.95 -12.14
N LEU A 809 14.66 -11.01 -11.33
CA LEU A 809 14.81 -10.20 -10.12
C LEU A 809 16.24 -9.68 -10.00
N THR A 810 16.39 -8.36 -9.81
CA THR A 810 17.66 -7.74 -9.40
C THR A 810 17.94 -8.07 -7.92
N PRO A 811 19.17 -7.91 -7.40
CA PRO A 811 19.46 -8.14 -5.98
C PRO A 811 18.57 -7.33 -5.03
N GLU A 812 18.31 -6.06 -5.37
CA GLU A 812 17.38 -5.17 -4.65
C GLU A 812 15.94 -5.73 -4.66
N TRP A 813 15.46 -6.19 -5.82
CA TRP A 813 14.11 -6.76 -5.95
C TRP A 813 13.94 -8.08 -5.19
N ARG A 814 15.00 -8.91 -5.14
CA ARG A 814 15.02 -10.11 -4.29
C ARG A 814 14.92 -9.72 -2.83
N ASN A 815 15.72 -8.75 -2.37
CA ASN A 815 15.65 -8.27 -0.99
C ASN A 815 14.24 -7.76 -0.66
N ALA A 816 13.64 -6.93 -1.51
CA ALA A 816 12.30 -6.39 -1.31
C ALA A 816 11.21 -7.48 -1.25
N LEU A 817 11.26 -8.48 -2.12
CA LEU A 817 10.35 -9.64 -2.06
C LEU A 817 10.57 -10.49 -0.81
N THR A 818 11.82 -10.72 -0.41
CA THR A 818 12.14 -11.43 0.84
C THR A 818 11.63 -10.65 2.06
N THR A 819 11.78 -9.33 2.11
CA THR A 819 11.20 -8.46 3.16
C THR A 819 9.68 -8.63 3.24
N PHE A 820 8.99 -8.65 2.10
CA PHE A 820 7.54 -8.89 2.08
C PHE A 820 7.18 -10.27 2.63
N LEU A 821 7.80 -11.34 2.12
CA LEU A 821 7.52 -12.73 2.54
C LEU A 821 7.91 -13.03 3.99
N LEU A 822 8.98 -12.44 4.51
CA LEU A 822 9.37 -12.54 5.92
C LEU A 822 8.31 -11.93 6.85
N GLY A 823 7.64 -10.86 6.41
CA GLY A 823 6.58 -10.20 7.15
C GLY A 823 5.19 -10.84 6.98
N SER A 824 5.03 -11.75 6.01
CA SER A 824 3.81 -12.51 5.76
C SER A 824 3.59 -13.60 6.81
N VAL A 825 3.27 -13.19 8.04
CA VAL A 825 3.09 -14.08 9.21
C VAL A 825 1.64 -14.24 9.64
N GLY A 826 0.73 -13.42 9.13
CA GLY A 826 -0.69 -13.41 9.52
C GLY A 826 -0.94 -12.99 10.98
N THR A 827 -2.19 -13.14 11.43
CA THR A 827 -2.60 -12.82 12.82
C THR A 827 -2.01 -13.76 13.86
N GLU A 828 -1.86 -15.04 13.54
CA GLU A 828 -1.40 -16.07 14.49
C GLU A 828 0.14 -16.17 14.57
N GLY A 829 0.85 -15.81 13.50
CA GLY A 829 2.32 -15.82 13.47
C GLY A 829 2.98 -14.50 13.87
N SER A 830 2.20 -13.43 14.06
CA SER A 830 2.68 -12.12 14.53
C SER A 830 3.19 -12.17 15.97
N ASN A 831 4.25 -11.43 16.29
CA ASN A 831 4.72 -11.27 17.67
C ASN A 831 4.02 -10.14 18.44
N VAL A 832 3.01 -9.49 17.83
CA VAL A 832 2.09 -8.55 18.47
C VAL A 832 0.64 -9.01 18.36
N PRO A 833 -0.20 -8.72 19.38
CA PRO A 833 -1.61 -9.06 19.32
C PRO A 833 -2.35 -8.29 18.21
N ALA A 834 -3.39 -8.92 17.64
CA ALA A 834 -4.20 -8.35 16.56
C ALA A 834 -4.87 -7.00 16.90
N SER A 835 -4.99 -6.65 18.19
CA SER A 835 -5.46 -5.33 18.65
C SER A 835 -4.52 -4.17 18.32
N LEU A 836 -3.26 -4.45 17.96
CA LEU A 836 -2.28 -3.46 17.51
C LEU A 836 -2.20 -3.36 15.97
N PHE A 837 -2.92 -4.19 15.23
CA PHE A 837 -2.88 -4.20 13.76
C PHE A 837 -3.57 -2.96 13.19
N TYR A 838 -3.09 -2.50 12.04
CA TYR A 838 -3.63 -1.31 11.39
C TYR A 838 -4.90 -1.62 10.59
N ASN A 839 -6.03 -1.66 11.31
CA ASN A 839 -7.36 -1.89 10.76
C ASN A 839 -8.25 -0.66 11.06
N PRO A 840 -8.10 0.46 10.32
CA PRO A 840 -8.83 1.69 10.58
C PRO A 840 -10.34 1.49 10.51
N GLN A 841 -11.07 2.03 11.50
CA GLN A 841 -12.54 1.94 11.57
C GLN A 841 -13.23 3.17 10.97
N ASP A 842 -12.51 4.28 10.76
CA ASP A 842 -13.01 5.44 10.04
C ASP A 842 -12.95 5.21 8.53
N GLN A 843 -14.06 5.58 7.87
CA GLN A 843 -14.21 5.48 6.43
C GLN A 843 -13.06 6.17 5.67
N ARG A 844 -12.62 7.35 6.14
CA ARG A 844 -11.56 8.14 5.52
C ARG A 844 -10.26 7.35 5.33
N ARG A 845 -9.73 6.69 6.36
CA ARG A 845 -8.50 5.90 6.24
C ARG A 845 -8.72 4.62 5.41
N GLN A 846 -9.91 4.03 5.44
CA GLN A 846 -10.28 2.91 4.56
C GLN A 846 -10.32 3.32 3.08
N ASP A 847 -10.84 4.50 2.76
CA ASP A 847 -10.87 5.02 1.38
C ASP A 847 -9.46 5.29 0.85
N VAL A 848 -8.55 5.78 1.71
CA VAL A 848 -7.13 5.91 1.38
C VAL A 848 -6.51 4.54 1.10
N GLN A 849 -6.75 3.53 1.95
CA GLN A 849 -6.27 2.16 1.74
C GLN A 849 -6.79 1.57 0.42
N ASN A 850 -8.09 1.72 0.14
CA ASN A 850 -8.75 1.16 -1.03
C ASN A 850 -8.30 1.83 -2.33
N GLY A 851 -8.19 3.17 -2.36
CA GLY A 851 -7.74 3.89 -3.54
C GLY A 851 -6.30 3.58 -3.95
N TRP A 852 -5.40 3.29 -3.00
CA TRP A 852 -4.04 2.87 -3.34
C TRP A 852 -3.97 1.60 -4.21
N TRP A 853 -4.93 0.68 -4.06
CA TRP A 853 -5.03 -0.48 -4.96
C TRP A 853 -5.29 -0.05 -6.41
N VAL A 854 -6.28 0.83 -6.63
CA VAL A 854 -6.63 1.34 -7.98
C VAL A 854 -5.50 2.20 -8.57
N ILE A 855 -4.89 3.08 -7.76
CA ILE A 855 -3.77 3.94 -8.17
C ILE A 855 -2.56 3.15 -8.66
N LYS A 856 -2.19 2.07 -7.96
CA LYS A 856 -1.08 1.18 -8.36
C LYS A 856 -1.45 0.33 -9.58
N LYS A 857 -2.67 -0.22 -9.62
CA LYS A 857 -3.21 -1.07 -10.68
C LYS A 857 -3.20 -0.43 -12.08
N TYR A 858 -3.45 0.88 -12.15
CA TYR A 858 -3.42 1.64 -13.41
C TYR A 858 -2.18 2.54 -13.59
N ASN A 859 -1.19 2.43 -12.70
CA ASN A 859 0.06 3.20 -12.73
C ASN A 859 -0.14 4.73 -12.81
N CYS A 860 -1.11 5.28 -12.08
CA CYS A 860 -1.36 6.74 -12.08
C CYS A 860 -0.10 7.54 -11.66
N MET A 861 0.73 6.95 -10.81
CA MET A 861 2.04 7.47 -10.36
C MET A 861 3.08 7.60 -11.50
N GLY A 862 2.91 6.92 -12.63
CA GLY A 862 3.78 7.08 -13.80
C GLY A 862 3.67 8.46 -14.45
N CYS A 863 2.50 9.08 -14.34
CA CYS A 863 2.23 10.43 -14.87
C CYS A 863 2.17 11.49 -13.76
N HIS A 864 1.53 11.17 -12.62
CA HIS A 864 1.19 12.14 -11.57
C HIS A 864 2.03 11.99 -10.29
N GLU A 865 2.28 13.11 -9.62
CA GLU A 865 2.66 13.15 -8.20
C GLU A 865 1.39 13.03 -7.34
N ILE A 866 1.29 11.99 -6.52
CA ILE A 866 0.15 11.68 -5.64
C ILE A 866 0.57 11.80 -4.16
N GLN A 867 1.84 11.50 -3.85
CA GLN A 867 2.46 11.75 -2.54
C GLN A 867 3.47 12.89 -2.64
N VAL A 868 3.62 13.66 -1.57
CA VAL A 868 4.62 14.74 -1.50
C VAL A 868 6.02 14.15 -1.68
N GLY A 869 6.79 14.67 -2.64
CA GLY A 869 8.15 14.19 -2.97
C GLY A 869 8.21 12.96 -3.88
N GLN A 870 7.06 12.38 -4.27
CA GLN A 870 7.01 11.25 -5.21
C GLN A 870 7.19 11.73 -6.64
N ARG A 871 8.37 11.46 -7.23
CA ARG A 871 8.60 11.68 -8.66
C ARG A 871 7.68 10.80 -9.51
N SER A 872 7.23 11.31 -10.65
CA SER A 872 6.57 10.51 -11.70
C SER A 872 7.54 10.20 -12.82
N VAL A 873 7.32 9.10 -13.55
CA VAL A 873 8.19 8.65 -14.66
C VAL A 873 8.34 9.76 -15.72
N LEU A 874 7.28 10.50 -16.00
CA LEU A 874 7.33 11.60 -16.98
C LEU A 874 8.27 12.76 -16.56
N MET A 875 8.49 13.00 -15.26
CA MET A 875 9.45 14.01 -14.79
C MET A 875 10.91 13.66 -15.15
N ASP A 876 11.20 12.38 -15.39
CA ASP A 876 12.53 11.89 -15.74
C ASP A 876 12.71 11.75 -17.27
N VAL A 877 11.66 11.95 -18.07
CA VAL A 877 11.75 11.95 -19.55
C VAL A 877 12.33 13.28 -20.06
N PRO A 878 13.34 13.29 -20.95
CA PRO A 878 14.08 14.50 -21.33
C PRO A 878 13.23 15.70 -21.79
N VAL A 879 12.10 15.48 -22.47
CA VAL A 879 11.24 16.56 -22.97
C VAL A 879 10.60 17.40 -21.85
N TYR A 880 10.41 16.83 -20.65
CA TYR A 880 9.83 17.51 -19.49
C TYR A 880 10.88 18.08 -18.53
N GLN A 881 12.18 17.93 -18.83
CA GLN A 881 13.27 18.46 -18.00
C GLN A 881 13.65 19.91 -18.37
N THR A 882 13.27 20.39 -19.55
CA THR A 882 13.43 21.78 -19.99
C THR A 882 12.50 22.73 -19.21
N PRO A 883 12.79 24.04 -19.12
CA PRO A 883 11.90 25.01 -18.49
C PRO A 883 10.49 24.98 -19.07
N GLU A 884 10.37 25.00 -20.40
CA GLU A 884 9.10 24.98 -21.14
C GLU A 884 8.41 23.61 -21.03
N GLY A 885 9.18 22.53 -20.88
CA GLY A 885 8.68 21.18 -20.70
C GLY A 885 8.03 20.96 -19.33
N LYS A 886 8.53 21.60 -18.27
CA LYS A 886 8.00 21.45 -16.91
C LYS A 886 6.55 21.93 -16.80
N ASP A 887 6.20 23.01 -17.49
CA ASP A 887 4.83 23.54 -17.55
C ASP A 887 3.85 22.62 -18.30
N LEU A 888 4.38 21.64 -19.06
CA LEU A 888 3.61 20.63 -19.80
C LEU A 888 3.47 19.30 -19.04
N LEU A 889 3.96 19.20 -17.81
CA LEU A 889 3.76 18.02 -16.96
C LEU A 889 2.28 17.86 -16.55
N PRO A 890 1.79 16.61 -16.35
CA PRO A 890 0.49 16.38 -15.74
C PRO A 890 0.39 17.01 -14.34
N PRO A 891 -0.81 17.47 -13.92
CA PRO A 891 -0.99 18.13 -12.63
C PRO A 891 -0.68 17.19 -11.46
N ARG A 892 -0.15 17.74 -10.37
CA ARG A 892 -0.09 17.05 -9.08
C ARG A 892 -1.49 16.80 -8.55
N LEU A 893 -1.69 15.67 -7.87
CA LEU A 893 -2.99 15.21 -7.37
C LEU A 893 -3.04 15.12 -5.83
N THR A 894 -1.97 15.54 -5.14
CA THR A 894 -1.82 15.54 -3.67
C THR A 894 -2.97 16.23 -2.93
N SER A 895 -3.63 17.22 -3.55
CA SER A 895 -4.77 17.97 -3.00
C SER A 895 -6.02 17.96 -3.89
N GLU A 896 -6.15 16.97 -4.81
CA GLU A 896 -7.19 17.01 -5.86
C GLU A 896 -8.61 17.08 -5.28
N GLY A 897 -8.90 16.36 -4.20
CA GLY A 897 -10.23 16.36 -3.57
C GLY A 897 -10.61 17.69 -2.92
N ALA A 898 -9.63 18.50 -2.49
CA ALA A 898 -9.90 19.89 -2.07
C ALA A 898 -10.11 20.81 -3.27
N ARG A 899 -9.47 20.53 -4.42
CA ARG A 899 -9.55 21.35 -5.63
C ARG A 899 -10.90 21.23 -6.35
N VAL A 900 -11.35 20.01 -6.60
CA VAL A 900 -12.47 19.76 -7.52
C VAL A 900 -13.75 19.23 -6.86
N ASP A 901 -14.87 19.53 -7.50
CA ASP A 901 -16.16 18.91 -7.21
C ASP A 901 -16.11 17.39 -7.50
N PRO A 902 -16.61 16.52 -6.61
CA PRO A 902 -16.50 15.08 -6.77
C PRO A 902 -17.41 14.51 -7.87
N THR A 903 -18.56 15.13 -8.14
CA THR A 903 -19.44 14.72 -9.24
C THR A 903 -18.81 15.08 -10.58
N TRP A 904 -18.17 16.25 -10.65
CA TRP A 904 -17.35 16.63 -11.79
C TRP A 904 -16.15 15.68 -11.98
N LEU A 905 -15.44 15.34 -10.89
CA LEU A 905 -14.28 14.44 -10.95
C LEU A 905 -14.67 13.04 -11.42
N LEU A 906 -15.80 12.50 -10.96
CA LEU A 906 -16.34 11.21 -11.42
C LEU A 906 -16.58 11.23 -12.94
N ARG A 907 -17.23 12.28 -13.46
CA ARG A 907 -17.46 12.46 -14.91
C ARG A 907 -16.15 12.59 -15.68
N PHE A 908 -15.20 13.37 -15.18
CA PHE A 908 -13.89 13.57 -15.81
C PHE A 908 -13.02 12.30 -15.83
N LEU A 909 -13.06 11.48 -14.79
CA LEU A 909 -12.36 10.18 -14.78
C LEU A 909 -13.00 9.15 -15.71
N ASN A 910 -14.31 9.25 -15.96
CA ASN A 910 -15.03 8.41 -16.92
C ASN A 910 -14.77 8.83 -18.39
N ASP A 911 -14.93 10.12 -18.71
CA ASP A 911 -14.53 10.70 -20.01
C ASP A 911 -13.68 11.98 -19.81
N PRO A 912 -12.34 11.86 -19.83
CA PRO A 912 -11.45 13.02 -19.75
C PRO A 912 -11.55 14.00 -20.92
N SER A 913 -12.21 13.61 -22.02
CA SER A 913 -12.44 14.50 -23.17
C SER A 913 -13.56 15.51 -22.93
N MET A 914 -14.42 15.25 -21.92
CA MET A 914 -15.63 16.03 -21.60
C MET A 914 -16.54 16.18 -22.84
N SER A 915 -16.65 15.13 -23.65
CA SER A 915 -17.43 15.14 -24.89
C SER A 915 -18.93 14.97 -24.64
N ASP A 916 -19.30 14.22 -23.60
CA ASP A 916 -20.68 13.98 -23.23
C ASP A 916 -21.27 15.11 -22.38
N GLN A 917 -22.15 15.91 -23.00
CA GLN A 917 -23.13 16.74 -22.27
C GLN A 917 -24.24 15.91 -21.60
N LYS A 918 -24.23 14.57 -21.72
CA LYS A 918 -25.17 13.64 -21.08
C LYS A 918 -24.49 12.34 -20.59
N GLY A 919 -23.60 12.46 -19.61
CA GLY A 919 -23.23 11.32 -18.76
C GLY A 919 -24.36 10.98 -17.77
N PRO A 920 -24.40 9.76 -17.21
CA PRO A 920 -25.49 9.34 -16.33
C PRO A 920 -25.57 10.24 -15.09
N ALA A 921 -26.77 10.71 -14.77
CA ALA A 921 -27.02 11.35 -13.49
C ALA A 921 -26.75 10.32 -12.39
N ALA A 922 -25.91 10.69 -11.42
CA ALA A 922 -25.82 9.92 -10.19
C ALA A 922 -27.17 10.05 -9.47
N GLU A 923 -28.00 9.01 -9.51
CA GLU A 923 -29.20 8.96 -8.68
C GLU A 923 -28.75 8.96 -7.21
N PRO A 924 -29.17 9.96 -6.39
CA PRO A 924 -28.84 9.95 -4.98
C PRO A 924 -29.61 8.81 -4.31
N ALA A 925 -28.87 7.93 -3.63
CA ALA A 925 -29.44 6.81 -2.89
C ALA A 925 -30.18 7.27 -1.63
N THR A 926 -31.36 7.87 -1.78
CA THR A 926 -32.28 8.20 -0.69
C THR A 926 -33.37 7.13 -0.57
N ASN A 927 -33.04 6.03 0.08
CA ASN A 927 -34.04 5.10 0.60
C ASN A 927 -34.77 5.75 1.78
N THR A 928 -35.87 6.45 1.50
CA THR A 928 -36.89 6.80 2.51
C THR A 928 -38.24 6.28 2.05
N THR A 929 -38.76 5.32 2.82
CA THR A 929 -40.07 4.70 2.67
C THR A 929 -41.20 5.70 2.82
N SER A 930 -42.04 5.85 1.79
CA SER A 930 -43.43 6.31 1.95
C SER A 930 -44.34 5.63 0.94
N LEU A 931 -45.16 4.70 1.42
CA LEU A 931 -46.26 4.09 0.66
C LEU A 931 -47.35 5.15 0.40
N SER A 932 -47.79 5.28 -0.85
CA SER A 932 -49.10 5.86 -1.17
C SER A 932 -49.71 5.16 -2.38
N VAL A 933 -50.81 4.46 -2.15
CA VAL A 933 -51.60 3.75 -3.17
C VAL A 933 -52.40 4.75 -4.02
N GLY A 934 -52.41 4.59 -5.34
CA GLY A 934 -53.16 5.45 -6.28
C GLY A 934 -53.50 4.74 -7.60
N THR A 935 -54.80 4.48 -7.79
CA THR A 935 -55.47 3.72 -8.87
C THR A 935 -55.13 4.14 -10.32
N PRO A 936 -55.12 3.22 -11.31
CA PRO A 936 -54.81 3.53 -12.70
C PRO A 936 -55.97 4.17 -13.49
N GLY A 937 -55.64 5.09 -14.41
CA GLY A 937 -56.54 5.55 -15.47
C GLY A 937 -56.10 6.88 -16.09
N GLY A 938 -56.00 6.96 -17.43
CA GLY A 938 -55.65 8.24 -18.08
C GLY A 938 -55.07 8.16 -19.49
N ASN A 939 -55.74 7.48 -20.42
CA ASN A 939 -55.34 7.45 -21.83
C ASN A 939 -55.37 8.87 -22.44
N ARG A 940 -54.20 9.48 -22.73
CA ARG A 940 -54.09 10.71 -23.53
C ARG A 940 -52.93 10.65 -24.53
N LYS A 941 -53.32 10.72 -25.80
CA LYS A 941 -52.41 10.93 -26.95
C LYS A 941 -51.62 12.23 -26.77
N ALA A 942 -50.32 12.19 -27.02
CA ALA A 942 -49.52 13.35 -27.38
C ALA A 942 -48.88 13.07 -28.75
N GLN A 943 -48.89 14.07 -29.65
CA GLN A 943 -48.56 13.87 -31.06
C GLN A 943 -47.06 13.62 -31.28
N ALA A 944 -46.77 12.73 -32.24
CA ALA A 944 -45.46 12.68 -32.86
C ALA A 944 -45.15 14.02 -33.54
N ASN A 945 -43.93 14.50 -33.37
CA ASN A 945 -43.32 15.43 -34.30
C ASN A 945 -41.89 14.94 -34.55
N GLY A 946 -41.64 14.43 -35.76
CA GLY A 946 -40.43 13.70 -36.09
C GLY A 946 -39.24 14.61 -36.34
N GLY A 947 -38.23 14.54 -35.46
CA GLY A 947 -36.85 14.93 -35.78
C GLY A 947 -36.07 13.66 -36.09
N ASN A 948 -35.93 13.33 -37.38
CA ASN A 948 -35.42 12.04 -37.82
C ASN A 948 -33.89 11.95 -37.67
N ALA A 949 -33.40 11.54 -36.50
CA ALA A 949 -32.02 11.06 -36.32
C ALA A 949 -31.93 9.63 -36.90
N GLY A 950 -31.86 9.54 -38.22
CA GLY A 950 -31.75 8.25 -38.92
C GLY A 950 -30.45 7.55 -38.55
N ILE A 951 -30.56 6.40 -37.89
CA ILE A 951 -29.47 5.43 -37.80
C ILE A 951 -29.42 4.74 -39.17
N GLU A 952 -28.39 5.05 -39.96
CA GLU A 952 -28.17 4.34 -41.23
C GLU A 952 -27.81 2.86 -40.98
N PRO A 953 -28.18 1.94 -41.89
CA PRO A 953 -27.77 0.55 -41.79
C PRO A 953 -26.24 0.43 -41.93
N GLU A 954 -25.62 -0.50 -41.21
CA GLU A 954 -24.17 -0.79 -41.34
C GLU A 954 -23.81 -1.22 -42.78
N THR A 955 -23.42 -0.27 -43.62
CA THR A 955 -22.74 -0.56 -44.89
C THR A 955 -21.26 -0.82 -44.63
N GLN A 956 -20.81 -2.04 -44.90
CA GLN A 956 -19.39 -2.40 -44.97
C GLN A 956 -18.71 -1.74 -46.18
N SER A 957 -18.48 -0.42 -46.15
CA SER A 957 -17.75 0.28 -47.22
C SER A 957 -17.11 1.62 -46.83
N SER A 958 -16.13 1.60 -45.93
CA SER A 958 -14.91 2.41 -46.06
C SER A 958 -13.80 1.86 -45.15
N GLY A 959 -12.56 1.81 -45.64
CA GLY A 959 -11.46 1.07 -45.00
C GLY A 959 -10.75 1.82 -43.86
N GLY A 960 -11.50 2.40 -42.93
CA GLY A 960 -10.96 3.12 -41.76
C GLY A 960 -11.43 2.51 -40.43
N LEU A 961 -10.68 2.77 -39.35
CA LEU A 961 -11.07 2.34 -38.01
C LEU A 961 -12.29 3.12 -37.49
N LYS A 962 -13.07 2.49 -36.59
CA LYS A 962 -14.28 3.09 -35.99
C LYS A 962 -13.96 4.39 -35.24
N VAL A 963 -14.59 5.51 -35.62
CA VAL A 963 -14.41 6.82 -34.97
C VAL A 963 -14.69 6.74 -33.47
N GLN A 964 -13.87 7.42 -32.67
CA GLN A 964 -13.91 7.32 -31.20
C GLN A 964 -14.66 8.48 -30.54
N PRO A 965 -15.39 8.26 -29.44
CA PRO A 965 -15.87 9.34 -28.58
C PRO A 965 -14.70 10.20 -28.11
N GLY A 966 -14.86 11.53 -28.18
CA GLY A 966 -13.81 12.47 -27.78
C GLY A 966 -12.53 12.42 -28.61
N GLN A 967 -12.55 11.87 -29.84
CA GLN A 967 -11.36 11.73 -30.70
C GLN A 967 -10.58 13.05 -30.83
N ASP A 968 -9.28 12.96 -30.60
CA ASP A 968 -8.29 14.04 -30.56
C ASP A 968 -8.47 15.14 -29.49
N ARG A 969 -9.44 14.99 -28.57
CA ARG A 969 -9.73 15.99 -27.52
C ARG A 969 -9.02 15.68 -26.20
N ASN A 970 -8.44 16.72 -25.57
CA ASN A 970 -7.81 16.67 -24.24
C ASN A 970 -8.61 17.45 -23.16
N GLY A 971 -9.93 17.58 -23.37
CA GLY A 971 -10.89 18.15 -22.42
C GLY A 971 -10.47 19.49 -21.81
N VAL A 972 -10.20 19.46 -20.49
CA VAL A 972 -9.92 20.64 -19.64
C VAL A 972 -8.60 21.34 -19.96
N ARG A 973 -7.62 20.62 -20.53
CA ARG A 973 -6.23 21.08 -20.69
C ARG A 973 -5.71 20.79 -22.09
N SER A 974 -6.36 21.36 -23.11
CA SER A 974 -5.94 21.25 -24.52
C SER A 974 -4.48 21.60 -24.78
N TYR A 975 -3.90 22.52 -23.99
CA TYR A 975 -2.51 22.95 -24.07
C TYR A 975 -1.48 21.89 -23.64
N LEU A 976 -1.85 20.90 -22.84
CA LEU A 976 -0.93 19.83 -22.45
C LEU A 976 -0.72 18.85 -23.61
N LYS A 977 0.55 18.63 -23.98
CA LYS A 977 0.91 17.57 -24.93
C LYS A 977 0.68 16.17 -24.33
N ALA A 978 1.02 15.98 -23.06
CA ALA A 978 0.62 14.80 -22.29
C ALA A 978 -0.89 14.80 -22.10
N ARG A 979 -1.58 13.79 -22.66
CA ARG A 979 -3.05 13.72 -22.56
C ARG A 979 -3.48 12.92 -21.35
N MET A 980 -4.57 13.33 -20.71
CA MET A 980 -5.27 12.46 -19.76
C MET A 980 -6.04 11.40 -20.58
N PRO A 981 -5.67 10.12 -20.52
CA PRO A 981 -6.26 9.10 -21.36
C PRO A 981 -7.48 8.48 -20.67
N THR A 982 -8.40 7.91 -21.45
CA THR A 982 -9.59 7.23 -20.92
C THR A 982 -9.20 5.83 -20.44
N PHE A 983 -9.19 5.62 -19.13
CA PHE A 983 -9.02 4.30 -18.51
C PHE A 983 -10.33 3.51 -18.52
N ASN A 984 -10.25 2.18 -18.42
CA ASN A 984 -11.42 1.30 -18.38
C ASN A 984 -11.87 1.02 -16.93
N PHE A 985 -12.00 2.07 -16.12
CA PHE A 985 -12.50 1.97 -14.75
C PHE A 985 -13.92 1.40 -14.74
N SER A 986 -14.24 0.54 -13.77
CA SER A 986 -15.65 0.26 -13.45
C SER A 986 -16.26 1.39 -12.62
N SER A 987 -17.59 1.38 -12.49
CA SER A 987 -18.31 2.30 -11.59
C SER A 987 -17.81 2.23 -10.14
N ASN A 988 -17.33 1.05 -9.71
CA ASN A 988 -16.74 0.83 -8.40
C ASN A 988 -15.34 1.45 -8.27
N GLU A 989 -14.47 1.28 -9.27
CA GLU A 989 -13.15 1.89 -9.31
C GLU A 989 -13.23 3.43 -9.39
N LEU A 990 -14.17 3.98 -10.16
CA LEU A 990 -14.43 5.43 -10.25
C LEU A 990 -14.80 6.03 -8.89
N GLN A 991 -15.77 5.43 -8.18
CA GLN A 991 -16.18 5.89 -6.85
C GLN A 991 -15.02 5.78 -5.85
N THR A 992 -14.26 4.68 -5.90
CA THR A 992 -13.08 4.45 -5.05
C THR A 992 -12.03 5.55 -5.24
N LEU A 993 -11.76 5.97 -6.49
CA LEU A 993 -10.82 7.06 -6.78
C LEU A 993 -11.31 8.43 -6.30
N VAL A 994 -12.60 8.74 -6.47
CA VAL A 994 -13.17 10.01 -5.99
C VAL A 994 -13.08 10.10 -4.46
N ARG A 995 -13.48 9.03 -3.75
CA ARG A 995 -13.34 8.92 -2.30
C ARG A 995 -11.91 9.05 -1.83
N PHE A 996 -10.98 8.36 -2.50
CA PHE A 996 -9.55 8.44 -2.21
C PHE A 996 -9.02 9.88 -2.23
N PHE A 997 -9.31 10.66 -3.29
CA PHE A 997 -8.84 12.04 -3.38
C PHE A 997 -9.52 12.96 -2.35
N MET A 998 -10.82 12.76 -2.07
CA MET A 998 -11.53 13.45 -0.98
C MET A 998 -10.90 13.15 0.38
N ALA A 999 -10.61 11.88 0.66
CA ALA A 999 -10.05 11.39 1.92
C ALA A 999 -8.60 11.86 2.13
N LEU A 1000 -7.75 11.84 1.10
CA LEU A 1000 -6.43 12.47 1.15
C LEU A 1000 -6.56 13.96 1.54
N SER A 1001 -7.49 14.66 0.91
CA SER A 1001 -7.73 16.10 1.10
C SER A 1001 -8.56 16.46 2.34
N GLY A 1002 -8.92 15.49 3.18
CA GLY A 1002 -9.70 15.70 4.41
C GLY A 1002 -11.11 16.27 4.21
N GLN A 1003 -11.71 16.01 3.06
CA GLN A 1003 -13.05 16.46 2.71
C GLN A 1003 -14.12 15.53 3.32
N GLN A 1004 -15.29 16.09 3.62
CA GLN A 1004 -16.45 15.32 4.08
C GLN A 1004 -17.18 14.66 2.90
N GLU A 1005 -17.75 13.48 3.13
CA GLU A 1005 -18.67 12.80 2.19
C GLU A 1005 -20.04 12.62 2.87
N PRO A 1006 -21.17 12.95 2.22
CA PRO A 1006 -21.26 13.58 0.89
C PRO A 1006 -20.73 15.02 0.90
N TYR A 1007 -20.10 15.43 -0.20
CA TYR A 1007 -19.78 16.84 -0.41
C TYR A 1007 -21.07 17.61 -0.68
N ILE A 1008 -21.39 18.57 0.19
CA ILE A 1008 -22.49 19.52 -0.01
C ILE A 1008 -21.89 20.79 -0.60
N LYS A 1009 -22.27 21.12 -1.84
CA LYS A 1009 -21.82 22.35 -2.49
C LYS A 1009 -22.53 23.55 -1.89
N GLU A 1010 -21.78 24.44 -1.26
CA GLU A 1010 -22.35 25.69 -0.73
C GLU A 1010 -22.86 26.58 -1.89
N PRO A 1011 -24.06 27.16 -1.77
CA PRO A 1011 -24.61 28.02 -2.80
C PRO A 1011 -23.87 29.37 -2.81
N LEU A 1012 -23.21 29.68 -3.93
CA LEU A 1012 -22.58 30.99 -4.15
C LEU A 1012 -23.64 32.10 -4.12
N GLN A 1013 -23.37 33.17 -3.37
CA GLN A 1013 -24.25 34.34 -3.36
C GLN A 1013 -24.28 34.99 -4.75
N PRO A 1014 -25.47 35.21 -5.35
CA PRO A 1014 -25.59 35.88 -6.66
C PRO A 1014 -24.91 37.25 -6.66
N LEU A 1015 -24.26 37.59 -7.77
CA LEU A 1015 -23.63 38.90 -7.93
C LEU A 1015 -24.64 39.95 -8.39
N THR A 1016 -24.64 41.10 -7.72
CA THR A 1016 -25.29 42.33 -8.18
C THR A 1016 -24.62 42.88 -9.45
N GLU A 1017 -25.31 43.73 -10.20
CA GLU A 1017 -24.70 44.34 -11.40
C GLU A 1017 -23.52 45.27 -11.07
N GLN A 1018 -23.50 45.89 -9.89
CA GLN A 1018 -22.36 46.68 -9.41
C GLN A 1018 -21.16 45.77 -9.10
N GLU A 1019 -21.36 44.67 -8.37
CA GLU A 1019 -20.32 43.67 -8.11
C GLU A 1019 -19.76 43.09 -9.41
N LYS A 1020 -20.60 42.74 -10.38
CA LYS A 1020 -20.16 42.27 -11.71
C LYS A 1020 -19.29 43.31 -12.42
N LEU A 1021 -19.65 44.59 -12.35
CA LEU A 1021 -18.87 45.66 -12.98
C LEU A 1021 -17.51 45.84 -12.32
N VAL A 1022 -17.44 45.84 -10.98
CA VAL A 1022 -16.19 45.90 -10.22
C VAL A 1022 -15.31 44.68 -10.53
N ALA A 1023 -15.87 43.48 -10.46
CA ALA A 1023 -15.16 42.23 -10.75
C ALA A 1023 -14.64 42.18 -12.19
N ARG A 1024 -15.45 42.60 -13.18
CA ARG A 1024 -15.04 42.70 -14.59
C ARG A 1024 -13.84 43.62 -14.78
N GLN A 1025 -13.83 44.79 -14.11
CA GLN A 1025 -12.67 45.70 -14.18
C GLN A 1025 -11.43 45.11 -13.51
N MET A 1026 -11.57 44.45 -12.35
CA MET A 1026 -10.44 43.77 -11.69
C MET A 1026 -9.86 42.65 -12.57
N PHE A 1027 -10.71 41.84 -13.19
CA PHE A 1027 -10.35 40.69 -14.04
C PHE A 1027 -9.61 41.07 -15.33
N THR A 1028 -9.76 42.31 -15.81
CA THR A 1028 -9.10 42.85 -17.01
C THR A 1028 -7.98 43.85 -16.72
N SER A 1029 -7.76 44.23 -15.45
CA SER A 1029 -6.75 45.22 -15.06
C SER A 1029 -5.37 44.60 -14.80
N GLY A 1030 -4.31 45.36 -15.06
CA GLY A 1030 -2.93 44.96 -14.76
C GLY A 1030 -2.42 43.82 -15.64
N THR A 1031 -2.64 42.57 -15.21
CA THR A 1031 -2.32 41.35 -15.96
C THR A 1031 -3.63 40.61 -16.24
N PRO A 1032 -4.28 40.82 -17.41
CA PRO A 1032 -5.61 40.26 -17.68
C PRO A 1032 -5.61 38.74 -17.56
N CYS A 1033 -6.57 38.19 -16.81
CA CYS A 1033 -6.66 36.74 -16.57
C CYS A 1033 -6.76 35.93 -17.87
N LEU A 1034 -7.46 36.48 -18.87
CA LEU A 1034 -7.60 35.85 -20.19
C LEU A 1034 -6.29 35.79 -20.99
N LYS A 1035 -5.20 36.46 -20.59
CA LYS A 1035 -3.91 36.38 -21.30
C LYS A 1035 -3.27 34.98 -21.24
N CYS A 1036 -3.52 34.22 -20.17
CA CYS A 1036 -2.96 32.88 -19.98
C CYS A 1036 -4.01 31.75 -20.05
N HIS A 1037 -5.29 32.08 -19.83
CA HIS A 1037 -6.39 31.12 -19.81
C HIS A 1037 -7.05 30.95 -21.17
N ILE A 1038 -7.56 29.74 -21.43
CA ILE A 1038 -8.32 29.39 -22.65
C ILE A 1038 -9.60 30.21 -22.78
N THR A 1039 -9.80 30.77 -23.97
CA THR A 1039 -10.89 31.70 -24.34
C THR A 1039 -11.86 31.14 -25.37
N GLY A 1040 -11.48 30.10 -26.10
CA GLY A 1040 -12.20 29.59 -27.27
C GLY A 1040 -11.77 30.24 -28.60
N GLU A 1041 -10.85 31.21 -28.59
CA GLU A 1041 -10.25 31.78 -29.79
C GLU A 1041 -8.98 30.98 -30.16
N PRO A 1042 -8.92 30.29 -31.33
CA PRO A 1042 -7.83 29.34 -31.62
C PRO A 1042 -6.41 29.93 -31.57
N THR A 1043 -6.24 31.14 -32.11
CA THR A 1043 -4.96 31.90 -32.17
C THR A 1043 -4.39 32.25 -30.79
N HIS A 1044 -5.27 32.41 -29.80
CA HIS A 1044 -4.93 32.63 -28.41
C HIS A 1044 -4.72 31.32 -27.68
N ASP A 1045 -5.65 30.38 -27.84
CA ASP A 1045 -5.66 29.09 -27.16
C ASP A 1045 -4.45 28.21 -27.53
N GLU A 1046 -3.85 28.39 -28.71
CA GLU A 1046 -2.55 27.82 -29.11
C GLU A 1046 -1.38 28.17 -28.16
N LYS A 1047 -1.49 29.28 -27.43
CA LYS A 1047 -0.45 29.80 -26.51
C LYS A 1047 -0.94 29.87 -25.06
N ALA A 1048 -2.19 29.53 -24.80
CA ALA A 1048 -2.74 29.48 -23.46
C ALA A 1048 -2.10 28.33 -22.66
N ILE A 1049 -1.87 28.56 -21.37
CA ILE A 1049 -1.24 27.61 -20.45
C ILE A 1049 -2.13 27.29 -19.23
N ALA A 1050 -3.39 27.76 -19.24
CA ALA A 1050 -4.34 27.56 -18.16
C ALA A 1050 -5.76 27.22 -18.67
N PRO A 1051 -6.54 26.41 -17.90
CA PRO A 1051 -7.89 25.99 -18.29
C PRO A 1051 -8.89 27.14 -18.48
N SER A 1052 -9.93 26.93 -19.28
CA SER A 1052 -10.99 27.93 -19.44
C SER A 1052 -11.80 28.15 -18.16
N PHE A 1053 -12.12 29.41 -17.86
CA PHE A 1053 -12.95 29.79 -16.72
C PHE A 1053 -14.41 29.33 -16.87
N LEU A 1054 -14.89 29.04 -18.09
CA LEU A 1054 -16.24 28.50 -18.31
C LEU A 1054 -16.47 27.14 -17.63
N LEU A 1055 -15.40 26.38 -17.35
CA LEU A 1055 -15.46 25.13 -16.59
C LEU A 1055 -15.33 25.35 -15.08
N ALA A 1056 -14.95 26.54 -14.61
CA ALA A 1056 -14.59 26.76 -13.21
C ALA A 1056 -15.77 26.53 -12.26
N GLY A 1057 -16.97 27.02 -12.60
CA GLY A 1057 -18.17 26.91 -11.76
C GLY A 1057 -18.69 25.49 -11.53
N GLU A 1058 -18.50 24.58 -12.50
CA GLU A 1058 -18.81 23.15 -12.34
C GLU A 1058 -17.66 22.36 -11.69
N ARG A 1059 -16.41 22.76 -11.96
CA ARG A 1059 -15.22 21.99 -11.63
C ARG A 1059 -14.63 22.30 -10.27
N LEU A 1060 -14.52 23.57 -9.89
CA LEU A 1060 -13.69 24.03 -8.77
C LEU A 1060 -14.52 24.32 -7.53
N LYS A 1061 -13.95 24.03 -6.36
CA LYS A 1061 -14.54 24.40 -5.06
C LYS A 1061 -14.22 25.87 -4.72
N PRO A 1062 -15.17 26.65 -4.12
CA PRO A 1062 -14.96 28.05 -3.77
C PRO A 1062 -13.74 28.27 -2.85
N ASP A 1063 -13.68 27.58 -1.70
CA ASP A 1063 -12.60 27.71 -0.71
C ASP A 1063 -11.20 27.47 -1.29
N TRP A 1064 -11.08 26.46 -2.17
CA TRP A 1064 -9.81 26.17 -2.82
C TRP A 1064 -9.47 27.25 -3.85
N THR A 1065 -10.45 27.73 -4.62
CA THR A 1065 -10.25 28.81 -5.60
C THR A 1065 -9.83 30.11 -4.91
N PHE A 1066 -10.39 30.41 -3.74
CA PHE A 1066 -10.00 31.52 -2.89
C PHE A 1066 -8.53 31.40 -2.46
N ARG A 1067 -8.13 30.26 -1.86
CA ARG A 1067 -6.73 30.02 -1.44
C ARG A 1067 -5.74 30.06 -2.61
N TRP A 1068 -6.13 29.51 -3.77
CA TRP A 1068 -5.35 29.52 -5.00
C TRP A 1068 -5.13 30.93 -5.57
N LEU A 1069 -6.10 31.84 -5.43
CA LEU A 1069 -5.93 33.24 -5.85
C LEU A 1069 -5.03 34.05 -4.92
N LEU A 1070 -4.93 33.68 -3.63
CA LEU A 1070 -4.09 34.38 -2.67
C LEU A 1070 -2.60 34.01 -2.82
N ASP A 1071 -2.28 32.72 -2.79
CA ASP A 1071 -0.90 32.22 -2.96
C ASP A 1071 -0.89 30.87 -3.70
N PRO A 1072 -0.87 30.88 -5.05
CA PRO A 1072 -0.81 29.66 -5.84
C PRO A 1072 0.53 28.93 -5.68
N ALA A 1073 1.63 29.63 -5.38
CA ALA A 1073 2.96 29.02 -5.22
C ALA A 1073 3.08 28.18 -3.94
N GLN A 1074 2.29 28.47 -2.90
CA GLN A 1074 2.16 27.58 -1.73
C GLN A 1074 1.39 26.28 -2.03
N ILE A 1075 0.48 26.28 -3.01
CA ILE A 1075 -0.34 25.11 -3.36
C ILE A 1075 0.36 24.24 -4.44
N ASP A 1076 0.97 24.86 -5.44
CA ASP A 1076 1.75 24.19 -6.48
C ASP A 1076 3.09 24.92 -6.73
N PRO A 1077 4.16 24.57 -5.99
CA PRO A 1077 5.45 25.24 -6.08
C PRO A 1077 6.05 25.18 -7.48
N GLY A 1078 6.22 26.34 -8.12
CA GLY A 1078 6.71 26.47 -9.49
C GLY A 1078 5.61 26.68 -10.55
N THR A 1079 4.35 26.84 -10.15
CA THR A 1079 3.25 27.18 -11.07
C THR A 1079 3.45 28.54 -11.78
N ALA A 1080 2.97 28.63 -13.02
CA ALA A 1080 2.96 29.86 -13.82
C ALA A 1080 1.88 30.89 -13.39
N MET A 1081 1.00 30.54 -12.45
CA MET A 1081 0.00 31.47 -11.89
C MET A 1081 0.70 32.51 -10.99
N PRO A 1082 0.52 33.83 -11.20
CA PRO A 1082 1.19 34.84 -10.39
C PRO A 1082 0.69 34.84 -8.93
N SER A 1083 1.62 34.85 -7.98
CA SER A 1083 1.35 35.08 -6.56
C SER A 1083 1.31 36.58 -6.22
N GLY A 1084 0.71 36.94 -5.09
CA GLY A 1084 0.69 38.33 -4.61
C GLY A 1084 -0.30 39.25 -5.33
N LEU A 1085 -1.29 38.68 -6.05
CA LEU A 1085 -2.41 39.42 -6.67
C LEU A 1085 -3.28 40.17 -5.65
N PHE A 1086 -3.23 39.76 -4.38
CA PHE A 1086 -3.95 40.36 -3.26
C PHE A 1086 -2.99 40.64 -2.10
N ARG A 1087 -3.32 41.66 -1.30
CA ARG A 1087 -2.70 41.94 0.00
C ARG A 1087 -3.77 42.09 1.07
N LYS A 1088 -3.44 41.78 2.32
CA LYS A 1088 -4.38 41.88 3.44
C LYS A 1088 -4.43 43.32 3.96
N GLU A 1089 -5.63 43.87 4.11
CA GLU A 1089 -5.89 45.16 4.77
C GLU A 1089 -6.92 44.95 5.88
N GLY A 1090 -6.47 45.00 7.14
CA GLY A 1090 -7.31 44.59 8.27
C GLY A 1090 -7.75 43.14 8.13
N ASP A 1091 -9.06 42.91 8.07
CA ASP A 1091 -9.66 41.58 7.95
C ASP A 1091 -10.06 41.21 6.51
N ARG A 1092 -9.86 42.08 5.51
CA ARG A 1092 -10.19 41.82 4.10
C ARG A 1092 -8.95 41.70 3.21
N TRP A 1093 -9.10 41.00 2.09
CA TRP A 1093 -8.14 40.98 0.99
C TRP A 1093 -8.51 42.03 -0.05
N VAL A 1094 -7.53 42.85 -0.43
CA VAL A 1094 -7.66 43.87 -1.48
C VAL A 1094 -6.71 43.57 -2.64
N ILE A 1095 -7.12 43.92 -3.85
CA ILE A 1095 -6.34 43.70 -5.05
C ILE A 1095 -5.03 44.50 -5.02
N ASN A 1096 -3.92 43.85 -5.37
CA ASN A 1096 -2.56 44.36 -5.25
C ASN A 1096 -1.92 44.51 -6.64
N LEU A 1097 -2.57 45.28 -7.51
CA LEU A 1097 -2.07 45.60 -8.86
C LEU A 1097 -1.36 46.97 -8.89
N PRO A 1098 -0.39 47.20 -9.79
CA PRO A 1098 0.32 48.47 -9.90
C PRO A 1098 -0.57 49.70 -10.14
N ASN A 1099 -1.72 49.50 -10.80
CA ASN A 1099 -2.79 50.47 -10.98
C ASN A 1099 -4.13 49.75 -10.81
N PRO A 1100 -4.73 49.70 -9.60
CA PRO A 1100 -6.05 49.09 -9.41
C PRO A 1100 -7.14 49.98 -10.04
N PRO A 1101 -8.21 49.40 -10.60
CA PRO A 1101 -9.31 50.19 -11.16
C PRO A 1101 -10.04 50.98 -10.06
N ALA A 1102 -10.50 52.19 -10.37
CA ALA A 1102 -11.14 53.08 -9.39
C ALA A 1102 -12.33 52.41 -8.68
N SER A 1103 -13.12 51.61 -9.39
CA SER A 1103 -14.26 50.87 -8.82
C SER A 1103 -13.87 49.82 -7.78
N ALA A 1104 -12.61 49.33 -7.79
CA ALA A 1104 -12.12 48.42 -6.75
C ALA A 1104 -11.76 49.18 -5.46
N ASN A 1105 -11.28 50.43 -5.57
CA ASN A 1105 -11.05 51.29 -4.40
C ASN A 1105 -12.38 51.71 -3.73
N GLU A 1106 -13.45 51.84 -4.52
CA GLU A 1106 -14.81 52.14 -4.04
C GLU A 1106 -15.53 50.92 -3.43
N TYR A 1107 -15.03 49.70 -3.65
CA TYR A 1107 -15.63 48.47 -3.12
C TYR A 1107 -15.05 48.12 -1.73
N SER A 1108 -15.93 48.09 -0.73
CA SER A 1108 -15.56 47.96 0.69
C SER A 1108 -15.41 46.52 1.19
N GLN A 1109 -16.02 45.53 0.52
CA GLN A 1109 -15.95 44.12 0.91
C GLN A 1109 -14.62 43.48 0.44
N ASP A 1110 -14.50 42.16 0.58
CA ASP A 1110 -13.34 41.38 0.17
C ASP A 1110 -13.26 41.25 -1.37
N HIS A 1111 -12.09 41.60 -1.93
CA HIS A 1111 -11.88 41.59 -3.38
C HIS A 1111 -11.60 40.18 -3.92
N ALA A 1112 -11.02 39.29 -3.10
CA ALA A 1112 -10.72 37.93 -3.50
C ALA A 1112 -12.00 37.08 -3.53
N ASP A 1113 -12.89 37.21 -2.54
CA ASP A 1113 -14.22 36.58 -2.56
C ASP A 1113 -15.04 37.03 -3.78
N LEU A 1114 -15.11 38.34 -4.03
CA LEU A 1114 -15.80 38.90 -5.20
C LEU A 1114 -15.26 38.29 -6.51
N LEU A 1115 -13.94 38.15 -6.65
CA LEU A 1115 -13.34 37.59 -7.86
C LEU A 1115 -13.60 36.07 -7.99
N VAL A 1116 -13.60 35.31 -6.88
CA VAL A 1116 -14.01 33.90 -6.85
C VAL A 1116 -15.47 33.75 -7.31
N ARG A 1117 -16.39 34.51 -6.72
CA ARG A 1117 -17.82 34.49 -7.09
C ARG A 1117 -18.01 34.83 -8.57
N TYR A 1118 -17.26 35.79 -9.12
CA TYR A 1118 -17.30 36.15 -10.54
C TYR A 1118 -16.74 35.05 -11.45
N MET A 1119 -15.57 34.49 -11.12
CA MET A 1119 -14.95 33.40 -11.86
C MET A 1119 -15.82 32.13 -11.91
N LEU A 1120 -16.47 31.78 -10.80
CA LEU A 1120 -17.32 30.59 -10.70
C LEU A 1120 -18.73 30.78 -11.29
N SER A 1121 -19.10 32.01 -11.67
CA SER A 1121 -20.38 32.33 -12.33
C SER A 1121 -20.22 32.82 -13.78
N LEU A 1122 -19.02 32.71 -14.36
CA LEU A 1122 -18.71 33.21 -15.69
C LEU A 1122 -19.46 32.42 -16.78
N THR A 1123 -20.19 33.12 -17.66
CA THR A 1123 -20.91 32.53 -18.80
C THR A 1123 -20.21 32.81 -20.14
N PRO A 1124 -20.52 32.07 -21.23
CA PRO A 1124 -19.99 32.34 -22.56
C PRO A 1124 -20.31 33.75 -23.10
N GLU A 1125 -21.43 34.35 -22.67
CA GLU A 1125 -21.83 35.73 -23.02
C GLU A 1125 -20.91 36.73 -22.33
N GLU A 1126 -20.61 36.50 -21.05
CA GLU A 1126 -19.75 37.37 -20.25
C GLU A 1126 -18.27 37.27 -20.68
N GLN A 1127 -17.79 36.06 -21.00
CA GLN A 1127 -16.47 35.88 -21.61
C GLN A 1127 -16.34 36.60 -22.96
N ARG A 1128 -17.37 36.54 -23.82
CA ARG A 1128 -17.40 37.31 -25.08
C ARG A 1128 -17.35 38.83 -24.85
N ARG A 1129 -18.00 39.35 -23.79
CA ARG A 1129 -17.90 40.77 -23.42
C ARG A 1129 -16.49 41.14 -22.93
N LEU A 1130 -15.84 40.28 -22.15
CA LEU A 1130 -14.46 40.49 -21.66
C LEU A 1130 -13.45 40.57 -22.81
N LEU A 1131 -13.61 39.70 -23.82
CA LEU A 1131 -12.80 39.74 -25.04
C LEU A 1131 -13.06 41.03 -25.84
N ALA A 1132 -14.32 41.43 -26.00
CA ALA A 1132 -14.70 42.66 -26.69
C ALA A 1132 -14.32 43.98 -25.97
N THR A 1133 -14.00 43.92 -24.67
CA THR A 1133 -13.56 45.08 -23.86
C THR A 1133 -12.05 45.10 -23.61
N SER A 1134 -11.32 44.06 -24.02
CA SER A 1134 -9.86 44.06 -24.01
C SER A 1134 -9.32 44.93 -25.16
N PRO A 1135 -8.30 45.77 -24.95
CA PRO A 1135 -7.83 46.69 -25.98
C PRO A 1135 -7.20 45.93 -27.16
N VAL A 1136 -7.84 46.01 -28.32
CA VAL A 1136 -7.31 45.50 -29.59
C VAL A 1136 -5.98 46.20 -29.89
N GLN A 1137 -4.89 45.43 -30.01
CA GLN A 1137 -3.66 46.00 -30.57
C GLN A 1137 -3.90 46.33 -32.05
N PRO A 1138 -3.58 47.55 -32.51
CA PRO A 1138 -3.70 47.89 -33.92
C PRO A 1138 -2.77 46.99 -34.75
N ALA A 1139 -3.28 46.43 -35.84
CA ALA A 1139 -2.49 45.64 -36.76
C ALA A 1139 -1.27 46.44 -37.24
N GLY A 1140 -0.07 45.93 -36.97
CA GLY A 1140 1.18 46.56 -37.36
C GLY A 1140 1.20 46.79 -38.87
N SER A 1141 1.25 48.06 -39.27
CA SER A 1141 1.28 48.46 -40.68
C SER A 1141 2.45 47.81 -41.40
N ALA A 1142 2.18 47.16 -42.54
CA ALA A 1142 3.21 46.56 -43.38
C ALA A 1142 4.23 47.62 -43.84
N SER A 1143 5.46 47.55 -43.32
CA SER A 1143 6.61 48.21 -43.92
C SER A 1143 7.27 47.24 -44.90
N SER A 1144 7.33 47.63 -46.17
CA SER A 1144 7.86 46.81 -47.25
C SER A 1144 9.35 46.50 -47.08
N GLN A 1145 9.73 45.23 -47.18
CA GLN A 1145 11.03 44.87 -47.75
C GLN A 1145 10.83 43.94 -48.96
N THR A 1146 11.32 44.43 -50.10
CA THR A 1146 11.16 43.84 -51.42
C THR A 1146 12.01 42.59 -51.58
N GLN A 1147 11.57 41.70 -52.47
CA GLN A 1147 12.16 40.38 -52.74
C GLN A 1147 13.67 40.40 -53.02
N GLY A 1148 14.38 39.42 -52.45
CA GLY A 1148 15.78 39.11 -52.75
C GLY A 1148 16.02 37.61 -52.85
N SER A 1149 15.67 37.01 -53.99
CA SER A 1149 15.94 35.58 -54.28
C SER A 1149 17.44 35.30 -54.26
N LEU A 1150 17.90 34.34 -53.44
CA LEU A 1150 19.27 33.83 -53.50
C LEU A 1150 19.33 32.33 -53.77
N ARG A 1151 19.81 32.04 -54.98
CA ARG A 1151 20.13 30.70 -55.48
C ARG A 1151 21.27 30.05 -54.69
N ARG A 1152 21.09 28.74 -54.48
CA ARG A 1152 22.13 27.70 -54.39
C ARG A 1152 23.40 28.05 -55.19
N LYS A 1153 24.57 28.11 -54.54
CA LYS A 1153 25.86 27.79 -55.17
C LYS A 1153 26.92 27.32 -54.17
N SER A 1154 27.78 26.45 -54.68
CA SER A 1154 28.73 25.56 -54.02
C SER A 1154 30.14 26.13 -53.82
N ASN A 1155 30.88 25.45 -52.94
CA ASN A 1155 32.31 25.13 -53.01
C ASN A 1155 33.42 26.12 -52.55
N GLU A 1156 34.27 25.51 -51.72
CA GLU A 1156 35.75 25.48 -51.75
C GLU A 1156 36.62 26.63 -51.19
N ASN A 1157 37.41 26.23 -50.18
CA ASN A 1157 38.86 26.43 -50.03
C ASN A 1157 39.50 27.78 -50.42
N VAL A 1158 40.24 28.38 -49.47
CA VAL A 1158 41.73 28.32 -49.48
C VAL A 1158 42.34 28.83 -48.17
N THR A 1159 43.56 28.40 -47.89
CA THR A 1159 44.32 28.55 -46.64
C THR A 1159 45.17 29.84 -46.54
N LYS A 1160 45.70 30.11 -45.31
CA LYS A 1160 47.15 30.23 -44.96
C LYS A 1160 47.68 31.56 -44.37
N LYS A 1161 48.20 31.48 -43.12
CA LYS A 1161 49.45 32.06 -42.50
C LYS A 1161 49.19 32.57 -41.06
N ILE A 1162 49.73 32.01 -39.96
CA ILE A 1162 51.11 31.72 -39.47
C ILE A 1162 51.79 32.90 -38.73
N ARG A 1163 51.94 32.77 -37.39
CA ARG A 1163 53.16 32.92 -36.54
C ARG A 1163 52.76 32.65 -35.06
N LYS A 1164 53.33 31.74 -34.26
CA LYS A 1164 54.72 31.41 -33.80
C LYS A 1164 55.21 32.19 -32.56
N ASN A 1165 55.23 31.50 -31.42
CA ASN A 1165 56.27 31.40 -30.36
C ASN A 1165 55.68 30.48 -29.25
N ARG A 1166 56.37 29.75 -28.37
CA ARG A 1166 57.71 29.14 -28.19
C ARG A 1166 57.67 28.63 -26.71
N ARG A 1167 58.22 27.45 -26.38
CA ARG A 1167 58.10 26.75 -25.07
C ARG A 1167 59.32 27.05 -24.12
N PRO A 1168 59.70 26.15 -23.19
CA PRO A 1168 59.28 25.93 -21.77
C PRO A 1168 60.48 26.23 -20.81
N PRO A 1169 60.64 25.64 -19.60
CA PRO A 1169 61.32 24.31 -19.49
C PRO A 1169 60.89 23.41 -18.26
N THR A 1170 60.77 22.06 -18.39
CA THR A 1170 61.69 20.96 -17.91
C THR A 1170 61.42 20.40 -16.49
N ILE A 1171 61.74 19.15 -16.06
CA ILE A 1171 62.44 17.94 -16.59
C ILE A 1171 61.86 16.72 -15.80
N ALA A 1172 61.50 15.54 -16.35
CA ALA A 1172 62.29 14.38 -16.85
C ALA A 1172 63.08 13.58 -15.74
N ARG A 1173 63.34 12.26 -15.77
CA ARG A 1173 62.99 11.13 -16.69
C ARG A 1173 63.36 9.74 -16.08
N THR A 1174 63.01 8.67 -16.82
CA THR A 1174 63.41 7.22 -16.79
C THR A 1174 62.45 6.22 -16.09
N GLY A 1175 62.34 4.94 -16.50
CA GLY A 1175 62.65 4.34 -17.82
C GLY A 1175 63.20 2.88 -17.83
N GLY A 1176 62.41 1.90 -18.31
CA GLY A 1176 62.84 0.49 -18.52
C GLY A 1176 61.73 -0.41 -19.12
N ARG A 1177 62.06 -1.46 -19.89
CA ARG A 1177 61.13 -2.34 -20.66
C ARG A 1177 61.19 -3.82 -20.22
N ALA A 1178 60.08 -4.57 -20.37
CA ALA A 1178 59.91 -5.76 -21.26
C ALA A 1178 59.04 -6.92 -20.71
N ASN A 1179 58.17 -7.48 -21.58
CA ASN A 1179 57.57 -8.85 -21.68
C ASN A 1179 57.51 -9.78 -20.43
N THR A 1180 56.41 -10.48 -20.09
CA THR A 1180 55.71 -11.54 -20.87
C THR A 1180 54.36 -12.00 -20.24
N ARG A 1181 53.44 -12.54 -21.09
CA ARG A 1181 52.42 -13.61 -20.88
C ARG A 1181 51.70 -13.82 -19.51
N ALA A 1182 50.38 -13.60 -19.52
CA ALA A 1182 49.22 -14.50 -19.20
C ALA A 1182 49.29 -15.60 -18.08
N PRO A 1183 48.13 -16.07 -17.53
CA PRO A 1183 46.73 -15.79 -17.90
C PRO A 1183 45.86 -15.19 -16.79
N GLY A 1184 44.70 -14.65 -17.18
CA GLY A 1184 43.60 -14.32 -16.28
C GLY A 1184 42.52 -15.41 -16.23
N MET A 1185 41.55 -15.20 -15.35
CA MET A 1185 40.24 -15.87 -15.30
C MET A 1185 39.41 -15.61 -16.56
#